data_AF-A0A3A8IPL1-F1
#
_entry.id   AF-A0A3A8IPL1-F1
#
_cell.length_a   1.000
_cell.length_b   1.000
_cell.length_c   1.000
_cell.angle_alpha   90.00
_cell.angle_beta   90.00
_cell.angle_gamma   90.00
#
_symmetry.space_group_name_H-M   'P 1'
#
loop_
_entity.id
_entity.type
_entity.pdbx_description
1 polymer ?
#
loop_
_entity_poly.entity_id
_entity_poly.type
_entity_poly.pdbx_seq_one_letter_code
_entity_poly.pdbx_strand_id
1 'polypeptide(L)'
;MKFAGALVLALGLTACPGNEDPDEPLEPVFRISPSPAAITDDGQTSTLSITATDKDGNPGTGSFYLDAAAGLVDTESATGGSKAQTFTLVDGKASTTFRCEKALDVGCTGDVAIIGTWAGINKTTRVTVRPASTQTDAGTDGGTKTDGGTKPDGGTTDAGTTDGGPIQTDAPAEVSFVSTTKERLGILSSNIDTSTLITFKVVDRNNKGVADLTVNFTVSGASGATVAPASGKTNATGLVSTTLQSGNEVGFALVKAAVSGTQLEPASKSISISGTRASDDNLVVQCTQINLAANASETPPRTDLNTVCSAQLSDRFNKPVTIDPQVNWYSEAGSVDKSTPPTTQSPGLVTTKFYTAGGWPPKPLDPLVGEPDHGGNNPRDMLVTIIAVTPGEESFYDGSGASNGTKNGQWDPGEWFVDLPEPFVDSNDNGVWDTGEKFIDTERLDCATGQRAPPNGVWDGPNGCWDGDTQVWRSTHIVYSGFSSVVGPALVEFLPDPGVAGFDVPKQGEQSFSLRLSDPYGNQLSPDTAAITAAVTTSKGSVTVTERDATLNSRTYGMTITHERREVEPAAGQPGYKDVGPCDINKPVSQASADKARCQWRYTISGFRDGNTASVRINGATGTTGPSTGRVNVTFGNTRSATTAFRNLTVQ
;
A
#
# COMPACT_ATOMS: atom_id res chain seq x y z
N MET A 1 -2.75 35.69 45.61
CA MET A 1 -1.87 35.73 46.81
C MET A 1 -1.24 34.35 46.98
N LYS A 2 0.05 34.31 47.39
CA LYS A 2 0.98 33.15 47.50
C LYS A 2 0.32 31.88 48.11
N PHE A 3 0.67 30.62 47.78
CA PHE A 3 2.00 29.98 47.87
C PHE A 3 2.06 28.59 47.16
N ALA A 4 3.24 28.27 46.63
CA ALA A 4 4.00 26.99 46.57
C ALA A 4 3.43 25.66 46.00
N GLY A 5 4.28 25.04 45.15
CA GLY A 5 4.57 23.61 45.20
C GLY A 5 4.74 22.92 43.85
N ALA A 6 5.95 22.86 43.29
CA ALA A 6 6.28 21.91 42.21
C ALA A 6 7.64 21.24 42.51
N LEU A 7 7.54 19.95 42.78
CA LEU A 7 8.59 18.97 43.00
C LEU A 7 8.99 18.40 41.63
N VAL A 8 10.24 18.53 41.21
CA VAL A 8 10.78 17.85 40.01
C VAL A 8 11.80 16.82 40.49
N LEU A 9 11.50 15.56 40.19
CA LEU A 9 12.28 14.37 40.50
C LEU A 9 13.24 14.08 39.33
N ALA A 10 14.50 13.82 39.66
CA ALA A 10 15.59 13.51 38.74
C ALA A 10 15.56 12.05 38.26
N LEU A 11 16.08 11.79 37.06
CA LEU A 11 16.77 10.55 36.69
C LEU A 11 17.80 10.88 35.60
N GLY A 12 19.07 10.73 35.94
CA GLY A 12 20.21 10.88 35.03
C GLY A 12 20.68 9.53 34.51
N LEU A 13 21.11 9.49 33.26
CA LEU A 13 21.94 8.44 32.68
C LEU A 13 23.07 9.11 31.89
N THR A 14 24.28 8.75 32.29
CA THR A 14 25.57 9.25 31.80
C THR A 14 25.93 8.59 30.46
N ALA A 15 26.27 9.39 29.45
CA ALA A 15 26.93 8.92 28.22
C ALA A 15 28.27 9.66 28.04
N CYS A 16 29.33 8.90 27.80
CA CYS A 16 30.68 9.38 27.48
C CYS A 16 30.72 10.09 26.11
N PRO A 17 31.56 11.12 25.90
CA PRO A 17 31.81 11.66 24.56
C PRO A 17 32.95 10.86 23.91
N GLY A 18 32.62 10.08 22.88
CA GLY A 18 33.58 9.56 21.91
C GLY A 18 33.67 10.52 20.72
N ASN A 19 34.87 10.99 20.41
CA ASN A 19 35.18 11.63 19.13
C ASN A 19 35.00 10.60 18.01
N GLU A 20 34.19 10.91 17.00
CA GLU A 20 34.20 10.19 15.72
C GLU A 20 34.78 11.09 14.62
N ASP A 21 35.80 10.56 13.96
CA ASP A 21 36.45 11.07 12.76
C ASP A 21 35.45 11.16 11.58
N PRO A 22 35.66 12.07 10.61
CA PRO A 22 34.87 12.09 9.39
C PRO A 22 35.39 11.05 8.37
N ASP A 23 34.44 10.31 7.79
CA ASP A 23 34.47 9.69 6.47
C ASP A 23 35.57 8.66 6.14
N GLU A 24 35.35 7.40 6.54
CA GLU A 24 35.76 6.28 5.68
C GLU A 24 34.67 6.03 4.61
N PRO A 25 35.01 5.97 3.31
CA PRO A 25 34.04 5.65 2.26
C PRO A 25 33.51 4.23 2.45
N LEU A 26 32.18 4.08 2.53
CA LEU A 26 31.53 2.78 2.63
C LEU A 26 31.82 1.97 1.36
N GLU A 27 32.38 0.76 1.52
CA GLU A 27 32.54 -0.15 0.38
C GLU A 27 31.16 -0.64 -0.10
N PRO A 28 30.95 -0.78 -1.43
CA PRO A 28 29.71 -1.33 -1.96
C PRO A 28 29.49 -2.76 -1.43
N VAL A 29 28.27 -3.06 -1.00
CA VAL A 29 27.93 -4.31 -0.31
C VAL A 29 27.11 -5.19 -1.24
N PHE A 30 27.58 -6.40 -1.49
CA PHE A 30 26.80 -7.47 -2.13
C PHE A 30 26.66 -8.64 -1.15
N ARG A 31 25.45 -9.17 -0.95
CA ARG A 31 25.17 -10.30 -0.05
C ARG A 31 24.21 -11.28 -0.71
N ILE A 32 24.45 -12.56 -0.46
CA ILE A 32 23.59 -13.66 -0.89
C ILE A 32 23.35 -14.57 0.31
N SER A 33 22.08 -14.77 0.68
CA SER A 33 21.68 -15.54 1.86
C SER A 33 20.70 -16.65 1.49
N PRO A 34 21.09 -17.93 1.60
CA PRO A 34 20.21 -19.06 1.33
C PRO A 34 19.30 -19.38 2.51
N SER A 35 18.03 -19.71 2.22
CA SER A 35 17.05 -20.17 3.22
C SER A 35 16.12 -21.24 2.60
N PRO A 36 16.14 -22.49 3.09
CA PRO A 36 17.08 -23.02 4.09
C PRO A 36 18.52 -23.11 3.56
N ALA A 37 19.52 -22.97 4.44
CA ALA A 37 20.94 -23.09 4.06
C ALA A 37 21.40 -24.53 3.77
N ALA A 38 20.55 -25.52 4.05
CA ALA A 38 20.78 -26.93 3.74
C ALA A 38 19.54 -27.54 3.08
N ILE A 39 19.77 -28.35 2.04
CA ILE A 39 18.74 -29.04 1.25
C ILE A 39 19.13 -30.51 1.00
N THR A 40 18.18 -31.36 0.66
CA THR A 40 18.42 -32.74 0.20
C THR A 40 18.74 -32.81 -1.29
N ASP A 41 19.43 -33.87 -1.70
CA ASP A 41 19.87 -34.09 -3.10
C ASP A 41 18.79 -34.70 -4.02
N ASP A 42 17.52 -34.65 -3.61
CA ASP A 42 16.32 -35.11 -4.33
C ASP A 42 15.53 -33.97 -5.01
N GLY A 43 16.14 -32.78 -5.14
CA GLY A 43 15.52 -31.63 -5.79
C GLY A 43 14.83 -30.65 -4.85
N GLN A 44 15.02 -30.78 -3.53
CA GLN A 44 14.63 -29.72 -2.58
C GLN A 44 15.25 -28.37 -2.96
N THR A 45 14.53 -27.28 -2.67
CA THR A 45 14.89 -25.92 -3.06
C THR A 45 15.35 -25.07 -1.87
N SER A 46 16.27 -24.13 -2.14
CA SER A 46 16.71 -23.08 -1.23
C SER A 46 16.44 -21.73 -1.88
N THR A 47 15.72 -20.83 -1.22
CA THR A 47 15.54 -19.45 -1.68
C THR A 47 16.81 -18.65 -1.39
N LEU A 48 17.41 -18.06 -2.43
CA LEU A 48 18.53 -17.14 -2.32
C LEU A 48 17.98 -15.71 -2.25
N SER A 49 18.20 -15.04 -1.12
CA SER A 49 17.95 -13.61 -0.96
C SER A 49 19.21 -12.82 -1.31
N ILE A 50 19.11 -11.92 -2.27
CA ILE A 50 20.22 -11.06 -2.73
C ILE A 50 19.97 -9.62 -2.30
N THR A 51 21.00 -8.98 -1.74
CA THR A 51 21.01 -7.54 -1.48
C THR A 51 22.29 -6.90 -2.01
N ALA A 52 22.16 -5.78 -2.69
CA ALA A 52 23.21 -4.99 -3.29
C ALA A 52 23.04 -3.51 -2.87
N THR A 53 24.12 -2.88 -2.43
CA THR A 53 24.16 -1.47 -2.05
C THR A 53 25.42 -0.86 -2.65
N ASP A 54 25.32 0.34 -3.23
CA ASP A 54 26.49 1.05 -3.75
C ASP A 54 27.33 1.68 -2.63
N LYS A 55 28.44 2.32 -3.02
CA LYS A 55 29.38 2.98 -2.10
C LYS A 55 28.77 4.16 -1.32
N ASP A 56 27.64 4.69 -1.77
CA ASP A 56 26.96 5.83 -1.17
C ASP A 56 25.81 5.37 -0.27
N GLY A 57 25.66 4.05 -0.05
CA GLY A 57 24.59 3.47 0.75
C GLY A 57 23.25 3.35 0.02
N ASN A 58 23.20 3.66 -1.28
CA ASN A 58 21.97 3.60 -2.07
C ASN A 58 21.72 2.19 -2.60
N PRO A 59 20.45 1.83 -2.88
CA PRO A 59 20.11 0.53 -3.44
C PRO A 59 20.82 0.26 -4.78
N GLY A 60 21.47 -0.89 -4.89
CA GLY A 60 22.20 -1.29 -6.09
C GLY A 60 21.28 -1.45 -7.31
N THR A 61 21.66 -0.84 -8.44
CA THR A 61 20.90 -0.91 -9.70
C THR A 61 21.50 -1.92 -10.68
N GLY A 62 20.73 -2.31 -11.70
CA GLY A 62 21.20 -3.14 -12.81
C GLY A 62 21.01 -4.64 -12.58
N SER A 63 21.80 -5.46 -13.25
CA SER A 63 21.70 -6.92 -13.18
C SER A 63 22.89 -7.53 -12.44
N PHE A 64 22.65 -8.66 -11.78
CA PHE A 64 23.69 -9.51 -11.20
C PHE A 64 23.65 -10.89 -11.83
N TYR A 65 24.78 -11.57 -11.80
CA TYR A 65 24.95 -12.89 -12.36
C TYR A 65 25.18 -13.90 -11.24
N LEU A 66 24.54 -15.06 -11.29
CA LEU A 66 24.82 -16.19 -10.40
C LEU A 66 25.37 -17.36 -11.20
N ASP A 67 26.37 -18.04 -10.64
CA ASP A 67 26.99 -19.25 -11.16
C ASP A 67 27.11 -20.28 -10.04
N ALA A 68 26.37 -21.38 -10.17
CA ALA A 68 26.35 -22.48 -9.21
C ALA A 68 27.29 -23.61 -9.69
N ALA A 69 28.19 -24.05 -8.81
CA ALA A 69 29.12 -25.14 -9.11
C ALA A 69 28.38 -26.47 -9.44
N ALA A 70 27.20 -26.67 -8.86
CA ALA A 70 26.27 -27.75 -9.16
C ALA A 70 24.83 -27.29 -8.90
N GLY A 71 23.85 -27.99 -9.47
CA GLY A 71 22.43 -27.61 -9.36
C GLY A 71 22.03 -26.49 -10.32
N LEU A 72 20.84 -25.92 -10.12
CA LEU A 72 20.27 -24.91 -11.01
C LEU A 72 19.73 -23.73 -10.18
N VAL A 73 19.89 -22.51 -10.71
CA VAL A 73 19.22 -21.30 -10.22
C VAL A 73 18.05 -20.95 -11.14
N ASP A 74 16.92 -20.47 -10.60
CA ASP A 74 15.66 -20.28 -11.35
C ASP A 74 14.78 -19.13 -10.81
N THR A 75 13.97 -18.52 -11.67
CA THR A 75 12.96 -17.50 -11.32
C THR A 75 11.62 -18.15 -11.00
N GLU A 76 11.27 -18.28 -9.72
CA GLU A 76 9.92 -18.46 -9.13
C GLU A 76 8.90 -19.46 -9.74
N SER A 77 9.26 -20.40 -10.63
CA SER A 77 8.45 -21.60 -10.94
C SER A 77 9.18 -22.64 -11.81
N ALA A 78 9.78 -23.63 -11.13
CA ALA A 78 10.26 -24.98 -11.48
C ALA A 78 10.47 -25.53 -12.93
N THR A 79 10.43 -24.80 -14.03
CA THR A 79 10.75 -25.39 -15.36
C THR A 79 11.54 -24.45 -16.27
N GLY A 80 12.76 -24.07 -15.86
CA GLY A 80 13.68 -23.35 -16.76
C GLY A 80 15.11 -23.07 -16.25
N GLY A 81 15.40 -23.35 -14.97
CA GLY A 81 16.69 -22.98 -14.35
C GLY A 81 17.96 -23.47 -15.06
N SER A 82 19.04 -22.68 -14.91
CA SER A 82 20.38 -22.93 -15.46
C SER A 82 21.44 -22.90 -14.36
N LYS A 83 22.62 -23.51 -14.59
CA LYS A 83 23.77 -23.41 -13.66
C LYS A 83 24.23 -21.95 -13.47
N ALA A 84 24.12 -21.20 -14.56
CA ALA A 84 24.55 -19.82 -14.68
C ALA A 84 23.40 -18.96 -15.22
N GLN A 85 23.02 -17.89 -14.52
CA GLN A 85 21.91 -17.04 -14.95
C GLN A 85 22.06 -15.59 -14.48
N THR A 86 21.59 -14.66 -15.31
CA THR A 86 21.54 -13.23 -15.00
C THR A 86 20.16 -12.87 -14.48
N PHE A 87 20.13 -12.09 -13.40
CA PHE A 87 18.93 -11.60 -12.72
C PHE A 87 19.00 -10.08 -12.60
N THR A 88 17.85 -9.42 -12.53
CA THR A 88 17.79 -7.96 -12.40
C THR A 88 17.49 -7.58 -10.96
N LEU A 89 18.20 -6.59 -10.43
CA LEU A 89 17.91 -6.01 -9.12
C LEU A 89 16.74 -5.04 -9.25
N VAL A 90 15.83 -5.12 -8.29
CA VAL A 90 14.78 -4.11 -8.09
C VAL A 90 15.04 -3.51 -6.71
N ASP A 91 15.41 -2.24 -6.70
CA ASP A 91 15.75 -1.51 -5.47
C ASP A 91 16.84 -2.20 -4.62
N GLY A 92 17.95 -2.57 -5.26
CA GLY A 92 19.07 -3.23 -4.56
C GLY A 92 18.76 -4.65 -4.07
N LYS A 93 17.62 -5.25 -4.41
CA LYS A 93 17.23 -6.58 -3.92
C LYS A 93 16.79 -7.50 -5.05
N ALA A 94 16.93 -8.79 -4.83
CA ALA A 94 16.33 -9.83 -5.65
C ALA A 94 16.13 -11.12 -4.85
N SER A 95 15.21 -11.97 -5.29
CA SER A 95 14.97 -13.31 -4.75
C SER A 95 14.96 -14.30 -5.91
N THR A 96 15.66 -15.43 -5.74
CA THR A 96 15.73 -16.50 -6.75
C THR A 96 15.82 -17.86 -6.05
N THR A 97 15.55 -18.94 -6.75
CA THR A 97 15.54 -20.28 -6.17
C THR A 97 16.74 -21.09 -6.64
N PHE A 98 17.45 -21.72 -5.72
CA PHE A 98 18.45 -22.74 -6.00
C PHE A 98 17.86 -24.13 -5.78
N ARG A 99 18.10 -25.07 -6.69
CA ARG A 99 17.74 -26.49 -6.54
C ARG A 99 18.92 -27.38 -6.88
N CYS A 100 19.07 -28.50 -6.17
CA CYS A 100 20.11 -29.47 -6.46
C CYS A 100 19.53 -30.89 -6.42
N GLU A 101 19.62 -31.60 -7.54
CA GLU A 101 19.17 -32.99 -7.65
C GLU A 101 20.32 -33.85 -8.17
N LYS A 102 20.76 -34.83 -7.38
CA LYS A 102 21.93 -35.67 -7.72
C LYS A 102 21.69 -36.58 -8.92
N ALA A 103 20.44 -36.91 -9.21
CA ALA A 103 20.06 -37.67 -10.40
C ALA A 103 20.28 -36.86 -11.70
N LEU A 104 20.19 -35.52 -11.64
CA LEU A 104 20.35 -34.63 -12.79
C LEU A 104 21.73 -33.97 -12.84
N ASP A 105 22.38 -33.78 -11.68
CA ASP A 105 23.72 -33.23 -11.56
C ASP A 105 24.51 -33.97 -10.47
N VAL A 106 25.47 -34.80 -10.90
CA VAL A 106 26.33 -35.60 -10.01
C VAL A 106 27.14 -34.74 -9.02
N GLY A 107 27.28 -33.43 -9.28
CA GLY A 107 27.94 -32.47 -8.39
C GLY A 107 27.08 -32.02 -7.19
N CYS A 108 25.80 -32.39 -7.12
CA CYS A 108 24.89 -32.05 -6.02
C CYS A 108 25.19 -32.87 -4.75
N THR A 109 26.31 -32.58 -4.10
CA THR A 109 26.74 -33.25 -2.87
C THR A 109 27.62 -32.32 -2.03
N GLY A 110 27.44 -32.35 -0.71
CA GLY A 110 28.20 -31.51 0.21
C GLY A 110 27.90 -30.02 0.02
N ASP A 111 28.87 -29.16 0.30
CA ASP A 111 28.66 -27.71 0.21
C ASP A 111 28.82 -27.22 -1.24
N VAL A 112 27.69 -27.00 -1.91
CA VAL A 112 27.67 -26.47 -3.26
C VAL A 112 27.85 -24.95 -3.21
N ALA A 113 28.90 -24.46 -3.87
CA ALA A 113 29.22 -23.04 -3.94
C ALA A 113 28.39 -22.35 -5.04
N ILE A 114 27.81 -21.20 -4.69
CA ILE A 114 27.11 -20.32 -5.62
C ILE A 114 27.83 -18.98 -5.58
N ILE A 115 28.42 -18.59 -6.70
CA ILE A 115 29.15 -17.35 -6.86
C ILE A 115 28.20 -16.34 -7.51
N GLY A 116 27.99 -15.20 -6.87
CA GLY A 116 27.31 -14.08 -7.50
C GLY A 116 28.26 -12.93 -7.79
N THR A 117 28.06 -12.32 -8.95
CA THR A 117 28.81 -11.16 -9.42
C THR A 117 27.86 -10.00 -9.67
N TRP A 118 28.12 -8.87 -9.02
CA TRP A 118 27.40 -7.61 -9.25
C TRP A 118 28.37 -6.44 -9.22
N ALA A 119 28.33 -5.58 -10.25
CA ALA A 119 29.21 -4.41 -10.37
C ALA A 119 30.72 -4.70 -10.14
N GLY A 120 31.19 -5.90 -10.54
CA GLY A 120 32.58 -6.34 -10.35
C GLY A 120 32.89 -6.98 -8.98
N ILE A 121 31.93 -6.97 -8.05
CA ILE A 121 32.04 -7.60 -6.72
C ILE A 121 31.63 -9.06 -6.82
N ASN A 122 32.51 -9.96 -6.40
CA ASN A 122 32.22 -11.39 -6.33
C ASN A 122 31.93 -11.81 -4.90
N LYS A 123 30.81 -12.49 -4.67
CA LYS A 123 30.46 -13.09 -3.38
C LYS A 123 30.08 -14.54 -3.56
N THR A 124 30.65 -15.38 -2.71
CA THR A 124 30.36 -16.81 -2.68
C THR A 124 29.47 -17.10 -1.49
N THR A 125 28.35 -17.77 -1.74
CA THR A 125 27.54 -18.42 -0.72
C THR A 125 27.60 -19.94 -0.91
N ARG A 126 27.20 -20.70 0.10
CA ARG A 126 27.18 -22.16 0.07
C ARG A 126 25.82 -22.67 0.52
N VAL A 127 25.31 -23.67 -0.19
CA VAL A 127 24.15 -24.46 0.23
C VAL A 127 24.63 -25.88 0.50
N THR A 128 24.41 -26.38 1.71
CA THR A 128 24.79 -27.75 2.07
C THR A 128 23.78 -28.73 1.50
N VAL A 129 24.17 -29.49 0.50
CA VAL A 129 23.39 -30.56 -0.12
C VAL A 129 23.71 -31.88 0.57
N ARG A 130 22.72 -32.41 1.28
CA ARG A 130 22.85 -33.70 1.98
C ARG A 130 22.22 -34.80 1.13
N PRO A 131 22.77 -36.03 1.16
CA PRO A 131 22.05 -37.17 0.62
C PRO A 131 20.65 -37.17 1.19
N ALA A 132 19.63 -37.21 0.33
CA ALA A 132 18.30 -37.61 0.73
C ALA A 132 18.47 -38.96 1.43
N SER A 133 18.09 -39.03 2.70
CA SER A 133 18.44 -40.17 3.53
C SER A 133 17.83 -41.44 2.94
N THR A 134 18.63 -42.25 2.25
CA THR A 134 18.42 -43.69 2.23
C THR A 134 18.73 -44.16 3.64
N GLN A 135 17.71 -44.50 4.42
CA GLN A 135 17.90 -45.10 5.73
C GLN A 135 18.59 -46.46 5.56
N THR A 136 19.91 -46.49 5.68
CA THR A 136 20.69 -47.68 6.02
C THR A 136 21.76 -47.30 7.04
N ASP A 137 21.52 -47.79 8.27
CA ASP A 137 22.45 -48.35 9.25
C ASP A 137 23.82 -47.67 9.47
N ALA A 138 24.03 -47.20 10.70
CA ALA A 138 25.35 -47.04 11.29
C ALA A 138 25.32 -47.51 12.75
N GLY A 139 25.50 -48.82 12.97
CA GLY A 139 26.01 -49.37 14.21
C GLY A 139 27.32 -50.12 13.97
N THR A 140 28.45 -49.51 14.29
CA THR A 140 29.71 -50.24 14.54
C THR A 140 30.08 -50.06 16.01
N ASP A 141 29.91 -51.10 16.81
CA ASP A 141 30.68 -51.29 18.04
C ASP A 141 31.37 -52.66 18.02
N GLY A 142 32.71 -52.60 18.01
CA GLY A 142 33.53 -53.75 18.34
C GLY A 142 33.42 -54.04 19.84
N GLY A 143 33.08 -55.28 20.20
CA GLY A 143 33.00 -55.69 21.59
C GLY A 143 33.00 -57.20 21.74
N THR A 144 34.19 -57.75 21.97
CA THR A 144 34.42 -59.17 22.28
C THR A 144 33.69 -59.61 23.55
N LYS A 145 33.01 -60.76 23.50
CA LYS A 145 33.20 -61.88 24.44
C LYS A 145 32.35 -63.10 24.06
N THR A 146 33.08 -64.21 24.00
CA THR A 146 32.69 -65.60 24.13
C THR A 146 31.78 -65.87 25.33
N ASP A 147 30.68 -66.61 25.13
CA ASP A 147 30.57 -67.99 25.61
C ASP A 147 29.49 -68.77 24.82
N GLY A 148 29.90 -69.93 24.31
CA GLY A 148 29.00 -70.91 23.73
C GLY A 148 28.53 -71.84 24.83
N GLY A 149 27.29 -71.65 25.28
CA GLY A 149 26.56 -72.63 26.09
C GLY A 149 26.05 -73.77 25.19
N THR A 150 26.68 -74.93 25.35
CA THR A 150 26.45 -76.19 24.65
C THR A 150 25.05 -76.80 24.86
N LYS A 151 24.48 -77.34 23.77
CA LYS A 151 23.60 -78.53 23.60
C LYS A 151 22.54 -78.85 24.70
N PRO A 152 21.33 -79.26 24.30
CA PRO A 152 21.17 -80.67 23.95
C PRO A 152 20.35 -80.96 22.68
N ASP A 153 20.74 -82.09 22.12
CA ASP A 153 20.15 -82.85 21.04
C ASP A 153 18.97 -83.68 21.57
N GLY A 154 17.94 -83.85 20.74
CA GLY A 154 17.12 -85.05 20.77
C GLY A 154 15.63 -84.82 20.71
N GLY A 155 15.06 -84.92 19.50
CA GLY A 155 13.86 -85.74 19.32
C GLY A 155 12.56 -85.04 18.92
N THR A 156 12.35 -84.98 17.61
CA THR A 156 11.10 -85.32 16.88
C THR A 156 9.78 -84.66 17.31
N THR A 157 9.19 -83.81 16.46
CA THR A 157 8.08 -84.16 15.54
C THR A 157 7.55 -82.92 14.82
N ASP A 158 7.45 -83.03 13.49
CA ASP A 158 6.36 -82.57 12.65
C ASP A 158 5.61 -81.28 13.02
N ALA A 159 5.86 -80.21 12.26
CA ALA A 159 4.84 -79.55 11.43
C ALA A 159 5.38 -78.24 10.83
N GLY A 160 5.31 -78.14 9.51
CA GLY A 160 5.07 -76.87 8.80
C GLY A 160 6.13 -75.77 8.92
N THR A 161 7.11 -75.78 8.02
CA THR A 161 7.67 -74.54 7.49
C THR A 161 6.53 -73.72 6.87
N THR A 162 6.13 -72.64 7.53
CA THR A 162 5.48 -71.52 6.87
C THR A 162 6.48 -70.39 6.74
N ASP A 163 6.70 -70.07 5.48
CA ASP A 163 7.27 -68.86 4.92
C ASP A 163 7.06 -67.64 5.82
N GLY A 164 8.16 -67.04 6.29
CA GLY A 164 8.15 -65.75 6.96
C GLY A 164 7.77 -64.67 5.94
N GLY A 165 6.47 -64.52 5.72
CA GLY A 165 5.91 -63.43 4.95
C GLY A 165 6.33 -62.06 5.52
N PRO A 166 6.26 -60.99 4.71
CA PRO A 166 6.69 -59.66 5.13
C PRO A 166 5.93 -59.24 6.38
N ILE A 167 6.66 -58.74 7.38
CA ILE A 167 6.03 -58.13 8.56
C ILE A 167 5.27 -56.89 8.06
N GLN A 168 3.95 -57.02 7.89
CA GLN A 168 3.05 -55.87 7.84
C GLN A 168 3.04 -55.28 9.25
N THR A 169 3.92 -54.33 9.53
CA THR A 169 3.77 -53.51 10.72
C THR A 169 2.73 -52.43 10.39
N ASP A 170 1.50 -52.58 10.88
CA ASP A 170 0.51 -51.48 10.92
C ASP A 170 0.93 -50.35 11.88
N ALA A 171 2.21 -50.29 12.25
CA ALA A 171 2.77 -49.26 13.10
C ALA A 171 3.01 -47.99 12.27
N PRO A 172 2.59 -46.81 12.76
CA PRO A 172 2.87 -45.54 12.09
C PRO A 172 4.39 -45.31 11.99
N ALA A 173 4.86 -44.96 10.79
CA ALA A 173 6.26 -44.67 10.52
C ALA A 173 6.48 -43.18 10.18
N GLU A 174 5.53 -42.56 9.49
CA GLU A 174 5.61 -41.16 9.07
C GLU A 174 4.24 -40.50 9.14
N VAL A 175 4.26 -39.20 9.45
CA VAL A 175 3.10 -38.31 9.32
C VAL A 175 3.55 -37.12 8.48
N SER A 176 2.75 -36.72 7.51
CA SER A 176 3.04 -35.58 6.64
C SER A 176 1.81 -34.70 6.41
N PHE A 177 2.05 -33.41 6.22
CA PHE A 177 1.03 -32.46 5.79
C PHE A 177 0.68 -32.73 4.32
N VAL A 178 -0.62 -32.80 4.01
CA VAL A 178 -1.11 -33.07 2.65
C VAL A 178 -1.57 -31.78 1.98
N SER A 179 -2.50 -31.06 2.62
CA SER A 179 -3.15 -29.92 2.00
C SER A 179 -3.83 -29.01 3.01
N THR A 180 -4.07 -27.78 2.55
CA THR A 180 -5.00 -26.84 3.16
C THR A 180 -5.91 -26.27 2.08
N THR A 181 -7.17 -25.98 2.39
CA THR A 181 -8.11 -25.38 1.41
C THR A 181 -7.84 -23.92 1.14
N LYS A 182 -7.22 -23.20 2.09
CA LYS A 182 -6.88 -21.78 2.04
C LYS A 182 -5.57 -21.55 2.75
N GLU A 183 -4.65 -20.81 2.12
CA GLU A 183 -3.33 -20.48 2.69
C GLU A 183 -3.31 -19.11 3.40
N ARG A 184 -4.40 -18.34 3.30
CA ARG A 184 -4.61 -17.06 3.97
C ARG A 184 -6.02 -16.97 4.55
N LEU A 185 -6.13 -16.39 5.73
CA LEU A 185 -7.38 -16.19 6.48
C LEU A 185 -7.47 -14.75 6.98
N GLY A 186 -8.71 -14.30 7.17
CA GLY A 186 -8.99 -13.10 7.95
C GLY A 186 -8.96 -13.34 9.44
N ILE A 187 -8.80 -12.28 10.22
CA ILE A 187 -9.08 -12.32 11.67
C ILE A 187 -10.55 -12.68 11.92
N LEU A 188 -10.89 -13.24 13.08
CA LEU A 188 -12.24 -13.74 13.37
C LEU A 188 -13.33 -12.68 13.14
N SER A 189 -13.09 -11.44 13.56
CA SER A 189 -14.00 -10.29 13.42
C SER A 189 -14.02 -9.65 12.02
N SER A 190 -13.27 -10.17 11.05
CA SER A 190 -13.22 -9.60 9.69
C SER A 190 -14.41 -9.96 8.82
N ASN A 191 -15.28 -10.91 9.24
CA ASN A 191 -16.42 -11.41 8.46
C ASN A 191 -16.07 -11.85 7.02
N ILE A 192 -14.80 -12.12 6.73
CA ILE A 192 -14.36 -12.83 5.53
C ILE A 192 -14.04 -14.29 5.88
N ASP A 193 -13.40 -15.02 4.98
CA ASP A 193 -12.96 -16.38 5.26
C ASP A 193 -12.01 -16.47 6.47
N THR A 194 -12.52 -17.00 7.57
CA THR A 194 -11.79 -17.14 8.85
C THR A 194 -11.41 -18.58 9.19
N SER A 195 -11.76 -19.54 8.33
CA SER A 195 -11.45 -20.94 8.54
C SER A 195 -10.93 -21.65 7.30
N THR A 196 -10.09 -22.68 7.53
CA THR A 196 -9.55 -23.54 6.49
C THR A 196 -9.45 -24.99 6.97
N LEU A 197 -9.77 -25.93 6.09
CA LEU A 197 -9.59 -27.35 6.34
C LEU A 197 -8.11 -27.71 6.12
N ILE A 198 -7.54 -28.48 7.04
CA ILE A 198 -6.16 -28.96 7.01
C ILE A 198 -6.18 -30.48 7.05
N THR A 199 -5.42 -31.10 6.15
CA THR A 199 -5.34 -32.56 6.03
C THR A 199 -3.92 -33.06 6.24
N PHE A 200 -3.77 -34.10 7.04
CA PHE A 200 -2.53 -34.85 7.26
C PHE A 200 -2.70 -36.30 6.83
N LYS A 201 -1.58 -36.96 6.51
CA LYS A 201 -1.53 -38.38 6.18
C LYS A 201 -0.54 -39.11 7.07
N VAL A 202 -0.95 -40.27 7.56
CA VAL A 202 -0.11 -41.19 8.34
C VAL A 202 0.12 -42.46 7.53
N VAL A 203 1.38 -42.85 7.38
CA VAL A 203 1.79 -44.05 6.63
C VAL A 203 2.71 -44.96 7.46
N ASP A 204 2.72 -46.25 7.12
CA ASP A 204 3.67 -47.23 7.64
C ASP A 204 5.01 -47.18 6.88
N ARG A 205 5.95 -48.06 7.24
CA ARG A 205 7.28 -48.15 6.59
C ARG A 205 7.22 -48.56 5.11
N ASN A 206 6.08 -49.05 4.64
CA ASN A 206 5.83 -49.48 3.27
C ASN A 206 5.02 -48.42 2.48
N ASN A 207 4.88 -47.20 3.01
CA ASN A 207 4.07 -46.11 2.44
C ASN A 207 2.56 -46.43 2.33
N LYS A 208 2.05 -47.42 3.06
CA LYS A 208 0.63 -47.73 3.14
C LYS A 208 -0.02 -46.90 4.23
N GLY A 209 -1.21 -46.35 3.96
CA GLY A 209 -1.96 -45.57 4.95
C GLY A 209 -2.36 -46.41 6.16
N VAL A 210 -2.11 -45.89 7.36
CA VAL A 210 -2.46 -46.59 8.61
C VAL A 210 -3.78 -46.04 9.15
N ALA A 211 -4.77 -46.92 9.28
CA ALA A 211 -6.12 -46.56 9.71
C ALA A 211 -6.29 -46.60 11.24
N ASP A 212 -7.33 -45.92 11.72
CA ASP A 212 -7.79 -45.93 13.12
C ASP A 212 -6.77 -45.40 14.16
N LEU A 213 -5.77 -44.63 13.72
CA LEU A 213 -4.82 -43.96 14.60
C LEU A 213 -5.38 -42.63 15.09
N THR A 214 -5.24 -42.38 16.39
CA THR A 214 -5.64 -41.10 17.00
C THR A 214 -4.55 -40.06 16.78
N VAL A 215 -4.91 -38.95 16.16
CA VAL A 215 -4.05 -37.79 15.90
C VAL A 215 -4.59 -36.59 16.66
N ASN A 216 -3.75 -35.97 17.49
CA ASN A 216 -4.07 -34.77 18.24
C ASN A 216 -3.57 -33.53 17.49
N PHE A 217 -4.43 -32.54 17.35
CA PHE A 217 -4.13 -31.29 16.67
C PHE A 217 -3.91 -30.16 17.68
N THR A 218 -2.87 -29.38 17.46
CA THR A 218 -2.64 -28.14 18.21
C THR A 218 -2.26 -27.03 17.24
N VAL A 219 -2.64 -25.80 17.55
CA VAL A 219 -2.26 -24.61 16.77
C VAL A 219 -1.28 -23.76 17.57
N SER A 220 -0.30 -23.19 16.88
CA SER A 220 0.70 -22.29 17.44
C SER A 220 0.98 -21.13 16.48
N GLY A 221 1.58 -20.05 16.99
CA GLY A 221 2.00 -18.89 16.18
C GLY A 221 0.94 -17.81 15.94
N ALA A 222 -0.35 -18.13 16.06
CA ALA A 222 -1.45 -17.16 16.00
C ALA A 222 -2.30 -17.21 17.28
N SER A 223 -2.28 -16.10 18.04
CA SER A 223 -3.03 -16.00 19.31
C SER A 223 -4.54 -16.04 19.07
N GLY A 224 -5.27 -16.80 19.89
CA GLY A 224 -6.72 -16.98 19.77
C GLY A 224 -7.19 -17.88 18.63
N ALA A 225 -6.29 -18.37 17.77
CA ALA A 225 -6.64 -19.38 16.77
C ALA A 225 -6.94 -20.73 17.44
N THR A 226 -7.87 -21.49 16.88
CA THR A 226 -8.30 -22.79 17.42
C THR A 226 -8.40 -23.84 16.33
N VAL A 227 -8.42 -25.11 16.72
CA VAL A 227 -8.60 -26.25 15.80
C VAL A 227 -9.78 -27.10 16.23
N ALA A 228 -10.63 -27.50 15.29
CA ALA A 228 -11.79 -28.33 15.54
C ALA A 228 -11.99 -29.36 14.40
N PRO A 229 -12.05 -30.67 14.71
CA PRO A 229 -11.86 -31.26 16.03
C PRO A 229 -10.39 -31.20 16.49
N ALA A 230 -10.16 -31.15 17.82
CA ALA A 230 -8.82 -31.16 18.41
C ALA A 230 -8.14 -32.54 18.37
N SER A 231 -8.89 -33.60 18.05
CA SER A 231 -8.35 -34.93 17.76
C SER A 231 -9.20 -35.63 16.72
N GLY A 232 -8.58 -36.44 15.86
CA GLY A 232 -9.27 -37.23 14.85
C GLY A 232 -8.66 -38.62 14.69
N LYS A 233 -9.41 -39.53 14.04
CA LYS A 233 -8.91 -40.86 13.68
C LYS A 233 -8.58 -40.92 12.19
N THR A 234 -7.47 -41.55 11.83
CA THR A 234 -7.12 -41.76 10.43
C THR A 234 -8.08 -42.73 9.75
N ASN A 235 -8.44 -42.45 8.49
CA ASN A 235 -9.29 -43.33 7.69
C ASN A 235 -8.48 -44.50 7.06
N ALA A 236 -9.13 -45.34 6.26
CA ALA A 236 -8.50 -46.49 5.58
C ALA A 236 -7.29 -46.15 4.69
N THR A 237 -7.16 -44.88 4.28
CA THR A 237 -6.04 -44.37 3.46
C THR A 237 -4.99 -43.61 4.29
N GLY A 238 -5.14 -43.58 5.62
CA GLY A 238 -4.25 -42.88 6.54
C GLY A 238 -4.52 -41.38 6.67
N LEU A 239 -5.61 -40.86 6.11
CA LEU A 239 -5.91 -39.42 6.15
C LEU A 239 -6.69 -39.04 7.39
N VAL A 240 -6.37 -37.88 7.95
CA VAL A 240 -7.08 -37.24 9.05
C VAL A 240 -7.10 -35.73 8.81
N SER A 241 -8.16 -35.06 9.25
CA SER A 241 -8.31 -33.61 9.04
C SER A 241 -8.80 -32.90 10.30
N THR A 242 -8.50 -31.60 10.33
CA THR A 242 -9.02 -30.64 11.30
C THR A 242 -9.29 -29.32 10.61
N THR A 243 -10.17 -28.51 11.18
CA THR A 243 -10.44 -27.15 10.71
C THR A 243 -9.68 -26.17 11.60
N LEU A 244 -8.81 -25.35 11.01
CA LEU A 244 -8.24 -24.19 11.68
C LEU A 244 -9.25 -23.04 11.61
N GLN A 245 -9.56 -22.46 12.75
CA GLN A 245 -10.32 -21.22 12.89
C GLN A 245 -9.37 -20.12 13.36
N SER A 246 -9.36 -18.97 12.67
CA SER A 246 -8.54 -17.82 13.07
C SER A 246 -9.06 -17.17 14.37
N GLY A 247 -8.15 -16.52 15.08
CA GLY A 247 -8.47 -15.60 16.17
C GLY A 247 -8.53 -14.15 15.69
N ASN A 248 -8.59 -13.20 16.63
CA ASN A 248 -8.59 -11.76 16.31
C ASN A 248 -7.20 -11.12 16.17
N GLU A 249 -6.14 -11.93 16.19
CA GLU A 249 -4.76 -11.45 16.10
C GLU A 249 -4.15 -11.79 14.74
N VAL A 250 -3.42 -10.83 14.17
CA VAL A 250 -2.64 -11.01 12.94
C VAL A 250 -1.41 -11.87 13.23
N GLY A 251 -1.08 -12.78 12.33
CA GLY A 251 0.11 -13.62 12.50
C GLY A 251 0.15 -14.82 11.55
N PHE A 252 0.94 -15.81 11.92
CA PHE A 252 1.08 -17.06 11.18
C PHE A 252 0.63 -18.22 12.05
N ALA A 253 -0.41 -18.94 11.63
CA ALA A 253 -0.84 -20.16 12.29
C ALA A 253 -0.08 -21.36 11.72
N LEU A 254 0.46 -22.19 12.62
CA LEU A 254 0.98 -23.52 12.32
C LEU A 254 0.18 -24.55 13.09
N VAL A 255 -0.42 -25.51 12.38
CA VAL A 255 -1.13 -26.63 12.98
C VAL A 255 -0.21 -27.83 13.05
N LYS A 256 0.02 -28.35 14.25
CA LYS A 256 0.78 -29.57 14.51
C LYS A 256 -0.15 -30.76 14.64
N ALA A 257 0.24 -31.89 14.09
CA ALA A 257 -0.51 -33.14 14.16
C ALA A 257 0.36 -34.19 14.88
N ALA A 258 0.02 -34.53 16.12
CA ALA A 258 0.74 -35.50 16.94
C ALA A 258 0.02 -36.85 16.95
N VAL A 259 0.66 -37.91 16.44
CA VAL A 259 0.09 -39.27 16.50
C VAL A 259 0.26 -39.83 17.92
N SER A 260 -0.85 -40.19 18.56
CA SER A 260 -0.89 -40.67 19.93
C SER A 260 0.00 -41.91 20.13
N GLY A 261 0.85 -41.87 21.16
CA GLY A 261 1.79 -42.95 21.48
C GLY A 261 3.06 -42.99 20.64
N THR A 262 3.34 -41.96 19.85
CA THR A 262 4.54 -41.84 19.02
C THR A 262 5.24 -40.48 19.22
N GLN A 263 6.41 -40.30 18.62
CA GLN A 263 7.12 -39.01 18.52
C GLN A 263 6.87 -38.30 17.18
N LEU A 264 5.85 -38.73 16.42
CA LEU A 264 5.55 -38.20 15.09
C LEU A 264 4.65 -36.96 15.23
N GLU A 265 5.24 -35.78 15.06
CA GLU A 265 4.56 -34.49 15.25
C GLU A 265 4.86 -33.45 14.15
N PRO A 266 4.54 -33.71 12.87
CA PRO A 266 4.71 -32.72 11.81
C PRO A 266 3.80 -31.50 11.99
N ALA A 267 4.22 -30.39 11.38
CA ALA A 267 3.42 -29.18 11.26
C ALA A 267 2.89 -29.00 9.83
N SER A 268 1.81 -28.24 9.68
CA SER A 268 1.32 -27.73 8.40
C SER A 268 2.29 -26.69 7.81
N LYS A 269 2.05 -26.27 6.56
CA LYS A 269 2.55 -24.98 6.07
C LYS A 269 2.06 -23.84 6.98
N SER A 270 2.79 -22.74 7.04
CA SER A 270 2.34 -21.52 7.72
C SER A 270 1.13 -20.94 7.00
N ILE A 271 0.04 -20.73 7.74
CA ILE A 271 -1.18 -20.11 7.24
C ILE A 271 -1.20 -18.67 7.74
N SER A 272 -1.28 -17.70 6.82
CA SER A 272 -1.27 -16.29 7.20
C SER A 272 -2.67 -15.87 7.68
N ILE A 273 -2.75 -15.27 8.86
CA ILE A 273 -3.95 -14.60 9.38
C ILE A 273 -3.69 -13.10 9.31
N SER A 274 -4.54 -12.35 8.63
CA SER A 274 -4.35 -10.91 8.39
C SER A 274 -5.63 -10.10 8.59
N GLY A 275 -5.45 -8.79 8.78
CA GLY A 275 -6.52 -7.82 8.68
C GLY A 275 -7.03 -7.79 7.24
N THR A 276 -8.34 -7.85 7.06
CA THR A 276 -8.90 -8.34 5.78
C THR A 276 -10.18 -7.65 5.33
N ARG A 277 -10.84 -6.92 6.21
CA ARG A 277 -11.95 -6.04 5.83
C ARG A 277 -11.47 -4.60 5.92
N ALA A 278 -11.62 -3.83 4.84
CA ALA A 278 -11.29 -2.41 4.87
C ALA A 278 -12.30 -1.71 5.78
N SER A 279 -11.82 -0.88 6.70
CA SER A 279 -12.68 0.01 7.48
C SER A 279 -12.70 1.38 6.85
N ASP A 280 -13.89 1.98 6.78
CA ASP A 280 -14.10 3.37 6.40
C ASP A 280 -13.13 4.32 7.12
N ASP A 281 -12.92 4.12 8.43
CA ASP A 281 -12.08 4.98 9.28
C ASP A 281 -10.63 5.06 8.76
N ASN A 282 -10.18 3.98 8.13
CA ASN A 282 -8.81 3.75 7.71
C ASN A 282 -8.65 3.61 6.19
N LEU A 283 -9.65 4.05 5.42
CA LEU A 283 -9.55 4.26 3.98
C LEU A 283 -9.02 5.66 3.70
N VAL A 284 -7.81 5.75 3.15
CA VAL A 284 -7.19 7.02 2.72
C VAL A 284 -6.94 7.00 1.23
N VAL A 285 -7.43 8.01 0.52
CA VAL A 285 -7.27 8.15 -0.93
C VAL A 285 -6.53 9.44 -1.25
N GLN A 286 -5.53 9.35 -2.13
CA GLN A 286 -4.73 10.50 -2.55
C GLN A 286 -4.08 10.26 -3.91
N CYS A 287 -3.73 11.33 -4.62
CA CYS A 287 -2.90 11.26 -5.82
C CYS A 287 -1.53 11.92 -5.59
N THR A 288 -0.47 11.31 -6.11
CA THR A 288 0.91 11.78 -5.93
C THR A 288 1.09 13.18 -6.50
N GLN A 289 0.45 13.47 -7.64
CA GLN A 289 0.40 14.79 -8.24
C GLN A 289 -1.04 15.21 -8.45
N ILE A 290 -1.35 16.40 -7.93
CA ILE A 290 -2.72 16.92 -7.86
C ILE A 290 -2.94 18.17 -8.72
N ASN A 291 -1.90 18.69 -9.37
CA ASN A 291 -2.01 19.76 -10.36
C ASN A 291 -1.30 19.31 -11.63
N LEU A 292 -2.04 19.19 -12.72
CA LEU A 292 -1.58 18.69 -14.01
C LEU A 292 -1.76 19.77 -15.07
N ALA A 293 -0.74 19.97 -15.90
CA ALA A 293 -0.76 20.93 -17.02
C ALA A 293 -1.69 20.49 -18.19
N ALA A 294 -2.86 19.93 -17.91
CA ALA A 294 -3.75 19.33 -18.90
C ALA A 294 -4.22 20.35 -19.96
N ASN A 295 -4.39 21.61 -19.57
CA ASN A 295 -4.87 22.68 -20.44
C ASN A 295 -3.76 23.35 -21.27
N ALA A 296 -2.48 22.97 -21.05
CA ALA A 296 -1.33 23.46 -21.81
C ALA A 296 -1.19 22.80 -23.20
N SER A 297 -2.26 22.83 -24.00
CA SER A 297 -2.31 22.23 -25.34
C SER A 297 -3.27 22.98 -26.24
N GLU A 298 -2.93 23.10 -27.53
CA GLU A 298 -3.84 23.57 -28.58
C GLU A 298 -4.89 22.51 -28.97
N THR A 299 -4.75 21.30 -28.45
CA THR A 299 -5.77 20.24 -28.49
C THR A 299 -5.91 19.68 -27.07
N PRO A 300 -6.62 20.39 -26.16
CA PRO A 300 -6.76 19.95 -24.78
C PRO A 300 -7.67 18.71 -24.68
N PRO A 301 -7.47 17.84 -23.67
CA PRO A 301 -6.38 17.88 -22.70
C PRO A 301 -5.06 17.31 -23.25
N ARG A 302 -3.93 17.62 -22.60
CA ARG A 302 -2.63 16.99 -22.87
C ARG A 302 -2.64 15.49 -22.54
N THR A 303 -2.81 14.63 -23.53
CA THR A 303 -2.94 13.18 -23.33
C THR A 303 -1.67 12.46 -22.83
N ASP A 304 -0.53 13.15 -22.74
CA ASP A 304 0.74 12.59 -22.25
C ASP A 304 0.93 12.69 -20.73
N LEU A 305 -0.02 13.31 -20.02
CA LEU A 305 0.05 13.51 -18.57
C LEU A 305 -0.70 12.43 -17.80
N ASN A 306 -0.09 11.97 -16.72
CA ASN A 306 -0.66 11.02 -15.78
C ASN A 306 -0.19 11.29 -14.35
N THR A 307 -0.94 10.79 -13.37
CA THR A 307 -0.58 10.79 -11.95
C THR A 307 -0.95 9.44 -11.34
N VAL A 308 -0.24 9.03 -10.29
CA VAL A 308 -0.59 7.82 -9.54
C VAL A 308 -1.54 8.20 -8.43
N CYS A 309 -2.71 7.58 -8.42
CA CYS A 309 -3.65 7.67 -7.31
C CYS A 309 -3.58 6.38 -6.49
N SER A 310 -3.76 6.50 -5.19
CA SER A 310 -3.53 5.43 -4.22
C SER A 310 -4.63 5.42 -3.17
N ALA A 311 -5.08 4.22 -2.82
CA ALA A 311 -6.00 3.92 -1.73
C ALA A 311 -5.25 3.06 -0.72
N GLN A 312 -4.99 3.61 0.46
CA GLN A 312 -4.46 2.85 1.59
C GLN A 312 -5.63 2.26 2.36
N LEU A 313 -5.65 0.93 2.50
CA LEU A 313 -6.69 0.16 3.15
C LEU A 313 -6.14 -0.48 4.43
N SER A 314 -6.81 -0.22 5.56
CA SER A 314 -6.62 -0.99 6.79
C SER A 314 -7.96 -1.35 7.42
N ASP A 315 -7.96 -2.40 8.22
CA ASP A 315 -9.13 -2.78 9.03
C ASP A 315 -9.34 -1.84 10.23
N ARG A 316 -10.42 -2.05 10.99
CA ARG A 316 -10.74 -1.29 12.20
C ARG A 316 -9.65 -1.34 13.30
N PHE A 317 -8.71 -2.29 13.22
CA PHE A 317 -7.59 -2.44 14.16
C PHE A 317 -6.28 -1.86 13.63
N ASN A 318 -6.36 -1.02 12.58
CA ASN A 318 -5.22 -0.41 11.90
C ASN A 318 -4.24 -1.44 11.30
N LYS A 319 -4.74 -2.62 10.92
CA LYS A 319 -3.96 -3.63 10.22
C LYS A 319 -4.22 -3.53 8.72
N PRO A 320 -3.17 -3.44 7.89
CA PRO A 320 -3.36 -3.34 6.44
C PRO A 320 -4.14 -4.51 5.85
N VAL A 321 -5.03 -4.22 4.89
CA VAL A 321 -5.78 -5.25 4.15
C VAL A 321 -4.88 -5.89 3.10
N THR A 322 -4.60 -7.19 3.23
CA THR A 322 -3.63 -7.86 2.33
C THR A 322 -4.17 -9.09 1.59
N ILE A 323 -5.44 -9.45 1.80
CA ILE A 323 -6.11 -10.52 1.06
C ILE A 323 -7.11 -9.88 0.11
N ASP A 324 -6.86 -10.02 -1.19
CA ASP A 324 -7.70 -9.54 -2.30
C ASP A 324 -8.34 -8.15 -2.10
N PRO A 325 -7.57 -7.10 -1.75
CA PRO A 325 -8.14 -5.77 -1.69
C PRO A 325 -8.46 -5.27 -3.10
N GLN A 326 -9.75 -5.21 -3.42
CA GLN A 326 -10.26 -4.71 -4.69
C GLN A 326 -10.67 -3.26 -4.54
N VAL A 327 -10.12 -2.38 -5.37
CA VAL A 327 -10.53 -0.97 -5.44
C VAL A 327 -10.97 -0.66 -6.85
N ASN A 328 -12.17 -0.14 -7.00
CA ASN A 328 -12.68 0.42 -8.24
C ASN A 328 -12.54 1.94 -8.21
N TRP A 329 -12.14 2.51 -9.33
CA TRP A 329 -11.89 3.95 -9.45
C TRP A 329 -12.86 4.56 -10.45
N TYR A 330 -13.38 5.73 -10.12
CA TYR A 330 -14.25 6.51 -10.99
C TYR A 330 -13.81 7.96 -10.96
N SER A 331 -14.03 8.66 -12.08
CA SER A 331 -13.66 10.07 -12.23
C SER A 331 -14.70 10.81 -13.06
N GLU A 332 -14.85 12.11 -12.81
CA GLU A 332 -15.70 12.96 -13.65
C GLU A 332 -15.11 13.12 -15.05
N ALA A 333 -13.78 13.31 -15.12
CA ALA A 333 -13.00 13.62 -16.31
C ALA A 333 -11.71 12.77 -16.36
N GLY A 334 -11.05 12.74 -17.51
CA GLY A 334 -9.91 11.87 -17.78
C GLY A 334 -10.30 10.39 -17.86
N SER A 335 -9.35 9.53 -17.54
CA SER A 335 -9.54 8.08 -17.43
C SER A 335 -8.64 7.49 -16.34
N VAL A 336 -9.06 6.36 -15.79
CA VAL A 336 -8.32 5.61 -14.76
C VAL A 336 -7.94 4.24 -15.29
N ASP A 337 -6.73 3.80 -14.97
CA ASP A 337 -6.23 2.47 -15.31
C ASP A 337 -6.81 1.41 -14.37
N LYS A 338 -6.50 0.15 -14.66
CA LYS A 338 -6.76 -0.96 -13.74
C LYS A 338 -5.96 -0.78 -12.45
N SER A 339 -6.59 -1.13 -11.33
CA SER A 339 -5.93 -1.20 -10.03
C SER A 339 -4.76 -2.18 -10.02
N THR A 340 -3.67 -1.74 -9.43
CA THR A 340 -2.50 -2.53 -9.07
C THR A 340 -2.62 -2.93 -7.60
N PRO A 341 -2.59 -4.23 -7.28
CA PRO A 341 -2.79 -4.74 -5.92
C PRO A 341 -1.61 -4.39 -5.00
N PRO A 342 -1.78 -4.52 -3.67
CA PRO A 342 -0.71 -4.23 -2.72
C PRO A 342 0.45 -5.20 -2.85
N THR A 343 1.63 -4.72 -2.46
CA THR A 343 2.85 -5.52 -2.41
C THR A 343 3.20 -5.85 -0.97
N THR A 344 4.14 -6.78 -0.77
CA THR A 344 4.70 -7.06 0.56
C THR A 344 5.39 -5.84 1.19
N GLN A 345 5.84 -4.88 0.39
CA GLN A 345 6.52 -3.65 0.83
C GLN A 345 5.54 -2.50 1.10
N SER A 346 4.32 -2.58 0.58
CA SER A 346 3.26 -1.59 0.79
C SER A 346 1.93 -2.32 1.02
N PRO A 347 1.80 -3.04 2.15
CA PRO A 347 0.58 -3.79 2.45
C PRO A 347 -0.61 -2.83 2.59
N GLY A 348 -1.78 -3.23 2.09
CA GLY A 348 -2.98 -2.40 2.07
C GLY A 348 -2.99 -1.28 1.03
N LEU A 349 -1.88 -1.01 0.32
CA LEU A 349 -1.82 0.06 -0.66
C LEU A 349 -2.23 -0.43 -2.05
N VAL A 350 -3.41 -0.03 -2.52
CA VAL A 350 -3.87 -0.26 -3.89
C VAL A 350 -3.64 1.01 -4.69
N THR A 351 -3.09 0.90 -5.92
CA THR A 351 -2.80 2.08 -6.75
C THR A 351 -3.45 1.97 -8.12
N THR A 352 -3.69 3.12 -8.76
CA THR A 352 -4.05 3.22 -10.18
C THR A 352 -3.32 4.38 -10.83
N LYS A 353 -3.19 4.36 -12.16
CA LYS A 353 -2.78 5.53 -12.93
C LYS A 353 -4.02 6.28 -13.38
N PHE A 354 -4.09 7.55 -13.02
CA PHE A 354 -5.01 8.48 -13.63
C PHE A 354 -4.34 9.10 -14.86
N TYR A 355 -5.02 9.09 -16.00
CA TYR A 355 -4.60 9.76 -17.23
C TYR A 355 -5.54 10.93 -17.51
N THR A 356 -4.94 12.03 -17.94
CA THR A 356 -5.70 13.20 -18.44
C THR A 356 -6.41 12.91 -19.76
N ALA A 357 -5.99 11.88 -20.50
CA ALA A 357 -6.70 11.39 -21.68
C ALA A 357 -8.07 10.84 -21.29
N GLY A 358 -9.14 11.29 -21.95
CA GLY A 358 -10.50 10.85 -21.66
C GLY A 358 -11.48 12.02 -21.66
N GLY A 359 -12.47 11.97 -20.75
CA GLY A 359 -13.47 13.03 -20.62
C GLY A 359 -12.83 14.38 -20.33
N TRP A 360 -13.24 15.43 -21.04
CA TRP A 360 -12.80 16.80 -20.85
C TRP A 360 -13.81 17.76 -21.50
N PRO A 361 -14.03 18.96 -20.96
CA PRO A 361 -13.54 19.43 -19.65
C PRO A 361 -14.30 18.77 -18.48
N PRO A 362 -13.82 18.98 -17.24
CA PRO A 362 -14.63 18.81 -16.03
C PRO A 362 -15.90 19.67 -16.09
N LYS A 363 -16.87 19.43 -15.20
CA LYS A 363 -18.13 20.19 -15.25
C LYS A 363 -17.88 21.64 -14.80
N PRO A 364 -18.29 22.66 -15.59
CA PRO A 364 -18.18 24.06 -15.16
C PRO A 364 -19.21 24.38 -14.07
N LEU A 365 -18.83 25.23 -13.11
CA LEU A 365 -19.57 25.51 -11.89
C LEU A 365 -19.72 27.00 -11.64
N ASP A 366 -20.78 27.40 -10.94
CA ASP A 366 -20.89 28.78 -10.47
C ASP A 366 -19.89 29.02 -9.32
N PRO A 367 -19.20 30.19 -9.25
CA PRO A 367 -18.21 30.46 -8.22
C PRO A 367 -18.78 30.43 -6.80
N LEU A 368 -18.03 29.85 -5.86
CA LEU A 368 -18.33 29.94 -4.43
C LEU A 368 -18.01 31.34 -3.88
N VAL A 369 -18.53 31.62 -2.69
CA VAL A 369 -18.15 32.82 -1.94
C VAL A 369 -16.65 32.78 -1.64
N GLY A 370 -15.92 33.80 -2.13
CA GLY A 370 -14.47 33.91 -1.97
C GLY A 370 -13.66 33.14 -3.02
N GLU A 371 -14.33 32.48 -3.96
CA GLU A 371 -13.69 31.93 -5.15
C GLU A 371 -13.45 33.06 -6.18
N PRO A 372 -12.25 33.16 -6.79
CA PRO A 372 -12.00 34.10 -7.88
C PRO A 372 -12.92 33.86 -9.07
N ASP A 373 -13.53 34.94 -9.57
CA ASP A 373 -14.33 34.95 -10.80
C ASP A 373 -13.60 35.79 -11.85
N HIS A 374 -13.20 35.13 -12.93
CA HIS A 374 -12.47 35.69 -14.05
C HIS A 374 -13.34 35.82 -15.29
N GLY A 375 -14.58 36.28 -15.11
CA GLY A 375 -15.53 36.52 -16.21
C GLY A 375 -16.36 35.28 -16.56
N GLY A 376 -16.78 34.54 -15.53
CA GLY A 376 -17.48 33.26 -15.65
C GLY A 376 -16.58 32.04 -15.52
N ASN A 377 -15.26 32.23 -15.53
CA ASN A 377 -14.28 31.18 -15.25
C ASN A 377 -13.86 31.25 -13.78
N ASN A 378 -13.76 30.10 -13.12
CA ASN A 378 -13.28 30.00 -11.75
C ASN A 378 -12.42 28.74 -11.53
N PRO A 379 -11.61 28.68 -10.46
CA PRO A 379 -10.69 27.58 -10.21
C PRO A 379 -11.34 26.19 -10.28
N ARG A 380 -12.56 26.01 -9.76
CA ARG A 380 -13.24 24.71 -9.72
C ARG A 380 -13.76 24.22 -11.06
N ASP A 381 -13.90 25.06 -12.08
CA ASP A 381 -14.24 24.62 -13.44
C ASP A 381 -13.25 23.59 -14.02
N MET A 382 -12.06 23.53 -13.43
CA MET A 382 -11.00 22.60 -13.80
C MET A 382 -10.59 21.67 -12.66
N LEU A 383 -11.36 21.59 -11.59
CA LEU A 383 -11.22 20.58 -10.55
C LEU A 383 -11.83 19.27 -11.06
N VAL A 384 -11.19 18.15 -10.76
CA VAL A 384 -11.63 16.81 -11.17
C VAL A 384 -11.79 15.97 -9.93
N THR A 385 -13.01 15.50 -9.69
CA THR A 385 -13.33 14.54 -8.64
C THR A 385 -12.99 13.12 -9.08
N ILE A 386 -12.23 12.42 -8.25
CA ILE A 386 -11.88 10.99 -8.39
C ILE A 386 -12.31 10.28 -7.11
N ILE A 387 -13.04 9.18 -7.25
CA ILE A 387 -13.41 8.33 -6.11
C ILE A 387 -12.73 6.96 -6.19
N ALA A 388 -12.42 6.41 -5.03
CA ALA A 388 -12.01 5.03 -4.85
C ALA A 388 -13.06 4.30 -4.02
N VAL A 389 -13.50 3.13 -4.50
CA VAL A 389 -14.59 2.33 -3.92
C VAL A 389 -14.08 0.93 -3.67
N THR A 390 -14.33 0.38 -2.48
CA THR A 390 -13.87 -0.95 -2.09
C THR A 390 -14.87 -1.62 -1.14
N PRO A 391 -15.02 -2.95 -1.17
CA PRO A 391 -15.79 -3.65 -0.14
C PRO A 391 -15.14 -3.46 1.23
N GLY A 392 -15.96 -3.19 2.23
CA GLY A 392 -15.50 -2.87 3.58
C GLY A 392 -16.64 -2.78 4.59
N GLU A 393 -16.34 -2.10 5.69
CA GLU A 393 -17.29 -1.81 6.77
C GLU A 393 -17.29 -0.33 7.09
N GLU A 394 -18.46 0.16 7.48
CA GLU A 394 -18.58 1.49 8.05
C GLU A 394 -17.78 1.62 9.34
N SER A 395 -17.35 2.85 9.63
CA SER A 395 -16.60 3.13 10.84
C SER A 395 -17.55 3.32 12.02
N PHE A 396 -17.11 2.92 13.20
CA PHE A 396 -17.82 3.17 14.44
C PHE A 396 -16.86 3.48 15.58
N TYR A 397 -17.40 4.15 16.60
CA TYR A 397 -16.65 4.57 17.76
C TYR A 397 -16.96 3.62 18.93
N ASP A 398 -16.15 2.57 19.04
CA ASP A 398 -16.24 1.57 20.11
C ASP A 398 -16.16 2.21 21.52
N GLY A 399 -17.16 1.96 22.35
CA GLY A 399 -17.33 2.56 23.67
C GLY A 399 -18.05 3.92 23.70
N SER A 400 -18.62 4.37 22.59
CA SER A 400 -19.34 5.66 22.50
C SER A 400 -20.84 5.55 22.80
N GLY A 401 -21.51 6.70 22.96
CA GLY A 401 -22.96 6.76 23.07
C GLY A 401 -23.53 5.89 24.21
N ALA A 402 -24.41 4.94 23.87
CA ALA A 402 -25.11 4.10 24.84
C ALA A 402 -24.26 2.96 25.42
N SER A 403 -23.12 2.59 24.79
CA SER A 403 -22.25 1.51 25.30
C SER A 403 -21.42 1.94 26.52
N ASN A 404 -21.43 3.23 26.86
CA ASN A 404 -20.89 3.82 28.09
C ASN A 404 -19.44 3.36 28.40
N GLY A 405 -18.58 3.36 27.37
CA GLY A 405 -17.17 3.00 27.48
C GLY A 405 -16.87 1.50 27.36
N THR A 406 -17.86 0.66 27.06
CA THR A 406 -17.63 -0.75 26.75
C THR A 406 -16.91 -0.86 25.42
N LYS A 407 -15.67 -1.35 25.42
CA LYS A 407 -14.86 -1.50 24.20
C LYS A 407 -14.65 -2.98 23.88
N ASN A 408 -15.45 -3.51 22.96
CA ASN A 408 -15.42 -4.93 22.59
C ASN A 408 -14.98 -5.16 21.13
N GLY A 409 -14.68 -4.08 20.39
CA GLY A 409 -14.28 -4.13 18.99
C GLY A 409 -15.41 -4.51 18.04
N GLN A 410 -16.67 -4.46 18.48
CA GLN A 410 -17.89 -4.68 17.70
C GLN A 410 -18.78 -3.45 17.83
N TRP A 411 -19.55 -3.13 16.79
CA TRP A 411 -20.54 -2.09 16.92
C TRP A 411 -21.67 -2.57 17.82
N ASP A 412 -21.93 -1.85 18.90
CA ASP A 412 -23.05 -2.08 19.80
C ASP A 412 -24.20 -1.08 19.51
N PRO A 413 -25.48 -1.49 19.60
CA PRO A 413 -26.61 -0.59 19.40
C PRO A 413 -26.54 0.67 20.28
N GLY A 414 -26.55 1.83 19.64
CA GLY A 414 -26.45 3.14 20.28
C GLY A 414 -25.03 3.70 20.36
N GLU A 415 -24.03 3.00 19.83
CA GLU A 415 -22.73 3.58 19.51
C GLU A 415 -22.79 4.47 18.27
N TRP A 416 -21.92 5.47 18.26
CA TRP A 416 -21.73 6.34 17.11
C TRP A 416 -21.07 5.60 15.96
N PHE A 417 -21.54 5.85 14.74
CA PHE A 417 -20.94 5.33 13.52
C PHE A 417 -20.96 6.36 12.39
N VAL A 418 -20.27 6.08 11.30
CA VAL A 418 -20.33 6.87 10.08
C VAL A 418 -21.19 6.12 9.06
N ASP A 419 -22.33 6.71 8.72
CA ASP A 419 -23.35 6.18 7.82
C ASP A 419 -23.04 6.68 6.40
N LEU A 420 -22.63 5.77 5.51
CA LEU A 420 -22.19 6.06 4.16
C LEU A 420 -23.34 5.95 3.16
N PRO A 421 -23.40 6.87 2.17
CA PRO A 421 -24.30 6.72 1.05
C PRO A 421 -23.70 5.76 0.02
N GLU A 422 -24.50 5.46 -1.00
CA GLU A 422 -23.96 4.94 -2.24
C GLU A 422 -22.85 5.85 -2.80
N PRO A 423 -21.73 5.27 -3.30
CA PRO A 423 -20.63 6.04 -3.84
C PRO A 423 -21.06 6.88 -5.04
N PHE A 424 -20.60 8.13 -5.12
CA PHE A 424 -20.88 9.00 -6.26
C PHE A 424 -19.71 9.92 -6.61
N VAL A 425 -19.65 10.30 -7.88
CA VAL A 425 -18.71 11.29 -8.40
C VAL A 425 -19.39 12.66 -8.31
N ASP A 426 -19.09 13.38 -7.22
CA ASP A 426 -19.52 14.75 -7.02
C ASP A 426 -18.86 15.64 -8.08
N SER A 427 -19.58 15.91 -9.15
CA SER A 427 -19.07 16.68 -10.28
C SER A 427 -19.33 18.16 -10.09
N ASN A 428 -19.94 18.57 -8.98
CA ASN A 428 -20.26 19.96 -8.71
C ASN A 428 -19.67 20.50 -7.39
N ASP A 429 -18.88 19.67 -6.72
CA ASP A 429 -18.07 19.96 -5.55
C ASP A 429 -18.86 20.49 -4.34
N ASN A 430 -20.12 20.09 -4.19
CA ASN A 430 -20.99 20.57 -3.10
C ASN A 430 -21.09 19.59 -1.91
N GLY A 431 -20.46 18.43 -2.02
CA GLY A 431 -20.41 17.39 -1.00
C GLY A 431 -21.71 16.58 -0.86
N VAL A 432 -22.63 16.64 -1.83
CA VAL A 432 -23.89 15.86 -1.85
C VAL A 432 -24.17 15.32 -3.25
N TRP A 433 -24.90 14.21 -3.35
CA TRP A 433 -25.29 13.71 -4.66
C TRP A 433 -26.40 14.57 -5.26
N ASP A 434 -26.23 14.94 -6.52
CA ASP A 434 -27.23 15.65 -7.31
C ASP A 434 -27.73 14.83 -8.50
N THR A 435 -28.92 15.18 -8.97
CA THR A 435 -29.50 14.56 -10.16
C THR A 435 -28.58 14.73 -11.37
N GLY A 436 -28.21 13.61 -11.98
CA GLY A 436 -27.34 13.56 -13.16
C GLY A 436 -25.89 13.22 -12.86
N GLU A 437 -25.51 13.12 -11.59
CA GLU A 437 -24.18 12.67 -11.19
C GLU A 437 -24.04 11.16 -11.27
N LYS A 438 -22.83 10.70 -11.60
CA LYS A 438 -22.52 9.27 -11.66
C LYS A 438 -22.51 8.72 -10.24
N PHE A 439 -23.17 7.59 -10.04
CA PHE A 439 -23.11 6.84 -8.80
C PHE A 439 -22.94 5.35 -9.07
N ILE A 440 -22.54 4.63 -8.03
CA ILE A 440 -22.49 3.18 -8.02
C ILE A 440 -23.69 2.71 -7.21
N ASP A 441 -24.61 2.05 -7.89
CA ASP A 441 -25.81 1.44 -7.31
C ASP A 441 -25.41 0.13 -6.61
N THR A 442 -25.70 0.01 -5.32
CA THR A 442 -25.19 -1.03 -4.43
C THR A 442 -26.30 -1.76 -3.69
N GLU A 443 -25.99 -2.96 -3.21
CA GLU A 443 -26.87 -3.60 -2.23
C GLU A 443 -26.83 -2.86 -0.91
N ARG A 444 -27.99 -2.69 -0.27
CA ARG A 444 -28.15 -1.87 0.92
C ARG A 444 -28.84 -2.64 2.03
N LEU A 445 -28.38 -2.48 3.27
CA LEU A 445 -29.09 -3.04 4.42
C LEU A 445 -30.34 -2.22 4.73
N ASP A 446 -31.49 -2.91 4.80
CA ASP A 446 -32.71 -2.35 5.39
C ASP A 446 -32.65 -2.52 6.91
N CYS A 447 -32.49 -1.41 7.62
CA CYS A 447 -32.35 -1.39 9.07
C CYS A 447 -33.59 -1.91 9.81
N ALA A 448 -34.78 -1.89 9.19
CA ALA A 448 -36.00 -2.36 9.81
C ALA A 448 -36.14 -3.88 9.72
N THR A 449 -35.67 -4.49 8.63
CA THR A 449 -35.85 -5.93 8.36
C THR A 449 -34.56 -6.74 8.54
N GLY A 450 -33.40 -6.09 8.55
CA GLY A 450 -32.07 -6.72 8.55
C GLY A 450 -31.76 -7.46 7.24
N GLN A 451 -32.54 -7.24 6.18
CA GLN A 451 -32.33 -7.84 4.87
C GLN A 451 -31.60 -6.88 3.94
N ARG A 452 -30.84 -7.40 2.97
CA ARG A 452 -30.26 -6.59 1.91
C ARG A 452 -31.27 -6.36 0.80
N ALA A 453 -31.52 -5.10 0.46
CA ALA A 453 -32.22 -4.70 -0.75
C ALA A 453 -31.25 -4.75 -1.94
N PRO A 454 -31.67 -5.29 -3.10
CA PRO A 454 -30.86 -5.27 -4.31
C PRO A 454 -30.71 -3.84 -4.87
N PRO A 455 -29.69 -3.60 -5.72
CA PRO A 455 -29.53 -2.34 -6.44
C PRO A 455 -30.80 -1.98 -7.22
N ASN A 456 -31.22 -0.71 -7.18
CA ASN A 456 -32.55 -0.28 -7.63
C ASN A 456 -32.53 0.75 -8.78
N GLY A 457 -31.35 1.16 -9.24
CA GLY A 457 -31.13 2.12 -10.31
C GLY A 457 -31.32 3.59 -9.91
N VAL A 458 -31.44 3.90 -8.62
CA VAL A 458 -31.59 5.24 -8.06
C VAL A 458 -30.53 5.41 -6.97
N TRP A 459 -29.96 6.61 -6.86
CA TRP A 459 -29.00 6.88 -5.79
C TRP A 459 -29.70 6.83 -4.44
N ASP A 460 -29.20 5.95 -3.57
CA ASP A 460 -29.64 5.84 -2.20
C ASP A 460 -28.69 6.58 -1.26
N GLY A 461 -29.27 7.51 -0.50
CA GLY A 461 -28.57 8.12 0.62
C GLY A 461 -28.30 7.11 1.73
N PRO A 462 -27.59 7.49 2.80
CA PRO A 462 -27.22 6.59 3.91
C PRO A 462 -28.45 5.92 4.59
N ASN A 463 -28.32 4.72 5.21
CA ASN A 463 -29.47 3.91 5.69
C ASN A 463 -29.87 4.16 7.13
N GLY A 464 -28.99 4.74 7.92
CA GLY A 464 -29.22 4.94 9.34
C GLY A 464 -28.95 3.70 10.17
N CYS A 465 -28.27 2.68 9.64
CA CYS A 465 -27.71 1.58 10.41
C CYS A 465 -26.24 1.37 10.08
N TRP A 466 -25.50 0.84 11.05
CA TRP A 466 -24.11 0.48 10.81
C TRP A 466 -24.05 -0.72 9.86
N ASP A 467 -23.39 -0.52 8.73
CA ASP A 467 -23.15 -1.56 7.74
C ASP A 467 -21.80 -2.22 7.95
N GLY A 468 -21.86 -3.43 8.51
CA GLY A 468 -20.67 -4.26 8.66
C GLY A 468 -20.08 -4.74 7.33
N ASP A 469 -20.87 -4.81 6.26
CA ASP A 469 -20.45 -5.26 4.93
C ASP A 469 -21.12 -4.37 3.88
N THR A 470 -20.36 -3.45 3.28
CA THR A 470 -20.85 -2.45 2.33
C THR A 470 -19.72 -1.98 1.42
N GLN A 471 -20.00 -1.05 0.52
CA GLN A 471 -18.98 -0.35 -0.24
C GLN A 471 -18.52 0.90 0.51
N VAL A 472 -17.29 0.87 1.00
CA VAL A 472 -16.66 2.07 1.57
C VAL A 472 -15.95 2.84 0.47
N TRP A 473 -16.00 4.18 0.54
CA TRP A 473 -15.47 5.01 -0.53
C TRP A 473 -14.96 6.36 -0.04
N ARG A 474 -14.04 6.95 -0.80
CA ARG A 474 -13.49 8.30 -0.58
C ARG A 474 -13.25 9.02 -1.89
N SER A 475 -13.41 10.33 -1.86
CA SER A 475 -12.98 11.24 -2.92
C SER A 475 -11.55 11.72 -2.70
N THR A 476 -10.87 11.97 -3.81
CA THR A 476 -9.69 12.84 -3.93
C THR A 476 -9.89 13.71 -5.16
N HIS A 477 -9.12 14.78 -5.27
CA HIS A 477 -9.24 15.69 -6.40
C HIS A 477 -7.90 15.85 -7.10
N ILE A 478 -7.95 16.32 -8.33
CA ILE A 478 -6.81 16.90 -9.07
C ILE A 478 -7.31 18.16 -9.81
N VAL A 479 -6.42 19.10 -10.13
CA VAL A 479 -6.75 20.29 -10.92
C VAL A 479 -6.04 20.27 -12.27
N TYR A 480 -6.78 20.61 -13.32
CA TYR A 480 -6.27 20.82 -14.67
C TYR A 480 -5.88 22.28 -14.88
N SER A 481 -4.58 22.55 -14.91
CA SER A 481 -4.07 23.90 -15.13
C SER A 481 -3.46 24.07 -16.51
N GLY A 482 -3.30 25.32 -16.91
CA GLY A 482 -2.55 25.72 -18.10
C GLY A 482 -3.36 26.56 -19.08
N PHE A 483 -2.65 27.15 -20.02
CA PHE A 483 -3.21 28.08 -21.00
C PHE A 483 -2.79 27.69 -22.41
N SER A 484 -3.63 28.03 -23.38
CA SER A 484 -3.41 27.83 -24.82
C SER A 484 -4.32 28.76 -25.61
N SER A 485 -4.17 28.81 -26.93
CA SER A 485 -5.10 29.61 -27.75
C SER A 485 -6.53 29.09 -27.72
N VAL A 486 -6.72 27.81 -27.36
CA VAL A 486 -8.05 27.17 -27.24
C VAL A 486 -8.68 27.35 -25.87
N VAL A 487 -7.91 27.17 -24.79
CA VAL A 487 -8.44 27.25 -23.41
C VAL A 487 -8.58 28.72 -22.96
N GLY A 488 -7.71 29.59 -23.46
CA GLY A 488 -7.70 31.02 -23.14
C GLY A 488 -6.30 31.52 -22.74
N PRO A 489 -6.09 32.84 -22.78
CA PRO A 489 -4.82 33.43 -22.40
C PRO A 489 -4.60 33.37 -20.88
N ALA A 490 -3.35 33.19 -20.46
CA ALA A 490 -2.99 33.32 -19.06
C ALA A 490 -3.33 34.72 -18.52
N LEU A 491 -3.72 34.79 -17.25
CA LEU A 491 -3.98 36.06 -16.56
C LEU A 491 -2.69 36.56 -15.92
N VAL A 492 -2.31 37.80 -16.21
CA VAL A 492 -1.06 38.39 -15.70
C VAL A 492 -1.36 39.71 -15.00
N GLU A 493 -0.96 39.81 -13.74
CA GLU A 493 -1.10 41.03 -12.93
C GLU A 493 0.26 41.48 -12.41
N PHE A 494 0.56 42.78 -12.52
CA PHE A 494 1.77 43.39 -11.96
C PHE A 494 1.44 44.01 -10.61
N LEU A 495 2.28 43.77 -9.61
CA LEU A 495 2.06 44.15 -8.22
C LEU A 495 3.31 44.83 -7.63
N PRO A 496 3.32 46.17 -7.47
CA PRO A 496 2.33 47.12 -7.99
C PRO A 496 2.40 47.24 -9.52
N ASP A 497 1.29 47.61 -10.18
CA ASP A 497 1.31 47.89 -11.62
C ASP A 497 1.94 49.28 -11.88
N PRO A 498 3.06 49.36 -12.62
CA PRO A 498 3.65 50.65 -12.99
C PRO A 498 2.84 51.42 -14.04
N GLY A 499 1.75 50.84 -14.55
CA GLY A 499 0.93 51.40 -15.62
C GLY A 499 1.70 51.55 -16.93
N VAL A 500 1.20 52.43 -17.79
CA VAL A 500 1.80 52.70 -19.11
C VAL A 500 3.16 53.42 -19.02
N ALA A 501 3.42 54.14 -17.92
CA ALA A 501 4.68 54.84 -17.69
C ALA A 501 5.84 53.86 -17.49
N GLY A 502 5.56 52.70 -16.89
CA GLY A 502 6.57 51.67 -16.66
C GLY A 502 7.47 52.00 -15.47
N PHE A 503 8.60 51.29 -15.40
CA PHE A 503 9.57 51.42 -14.32
C PHE A 503 10.62 52.48 -14.64
N ASP A 504 11.02 53.29 -13.65
CA ASP A 504 12.17 54.20 -13.75
C ASP A 504 13.17 53.84 -12.65
N VAL A 505 14.32 53.31 -13.07
CA VAL A 505 15.33 52.76 -12.17
C VAL A 505 16.53 53.72 -12.13
N PRO A 506 16.78 54.38 -10.98
CA PRO A 506 17.90 55.29 -10.83
C PRO A 506 19.26 54.60 -11.02
N LYS A 507 20.29 55.39 -11.30
CA LYS A 507 21.68 54.90 -11.35
C LYS A 507 22.06 54.24 -10.03
N GLN A 508 22.62 53.03 -10.06
CA GLN A 508 22.89 52.19 -8.88
C GLN A 508 21.67 51.96 -7.96
N GLY A 509 20.47 52.31 -8.42
CA GLY A 509 19.21 52.04 -7.74
C GLY A 509 18.71 50.64 -8.02
N GLU A 510 17.66 50.28 -7.30
CA GLU A 510 17.00 48.99 -7.42
C GLU A 510 15.49 49.21 -7.37
N GLN A 511 14.78 48.45 -8.21
CA GLN A 511 13.33 48.38 -8.14
C GLN A 511 12.88 46.92 -8.20
N SER A 512 11.96 46.58 -7.31
CA SER A 512 11.37 45.25 -7.23
C SER A 512 9.87 45.32 -7.39
N PHE A 513 9.30 44.34 -8.07
CA PHE A 513 7.85 44.17 -8.23
C PHE A 513 7.52 42.68 -8.27
N SER A 514 6.30 42.34 -7.93
CA SER A 514 5.76 41.00 -8.07
C SER A 514 4.90 40.89 -9.33
N LEU A 515 4.84 39.72 -9.93
CA LEU A 515 3.81 39.37 -10.91
C LEU A 515 3.01 38.20 -10.38
N ARG A 516 1.68 38.29 -10.50
CA ARG A 516 0.78 37.16 -10.34
C ARG A 516 0.43 36.61 -11.71
N LEU A 517 0.51 35.29 -11.83
CA LEU A 517 0.19 34.56 -13.04
C LEU A 517 -0.73 33.39 -12.72
N SER A 518 -1.84 33.31 -13.42
CA SER A 518 -2.70 32.13 -13.41
C SER A 518 -3.03 31.69 -14.82
N ASP A 519 -3.64 30.52 -14.95
CA ASP A 519 -4.37 30.17 -16.16
C ASP A 519 -5.69 31.00 -16.28
N PRO A 520 -6.47 30.82 -17.36
CA PRO A 520 -7.72 31.56 -17.57
C PRO A 520 -8.80 31.35 -16.50
N TYR A 521 -8.62 30.36 -15.62
CA TYR A 521 -9.56 30.01 -14.54
C TYR A 521 -9.06 30.48 -13.17
N GLY A 522 -7.91 31.17 -13.10
CA GLY A 522 -7.32 31.57 -11.83
C GLY A 522 -6.50 30.48 -11.15
N ASN A 523 -6.36 29.30 -11.78
CA ASN A 523 -5.59 28.21 -11.20
C ASN A 523 -4.09 28.49 -11.24
N GLN A 524 -3.41 28.00 -10.22
CA GLN A 524 -1.95 27.96 -10.18
C GLN A 524 -1.44 27.01 -11.28
N LEU A 525 -0.38 27.42 -11.97
CA LEU A 525 0.21 26.63 -13.04
C LEU A 525 0.97 25.42 -12.49
N SER A 526 0.79 24.28 -13.14
CA SER A 526 1.45 23.02 -12.78
C SER A 526 3.00 23.12 -12.84
N PRO A 527 3.71 22.61 -11.81
CA PRO A 527 5.17 22.56 -11.74
C PRO A 527 5.86 21.89 -12.93
N ASP A 528 5.25 20.83 -13.48
CA ASP A 528 5.82 20.00 -14.56
C ASP A 528 6.09 20.74 -15.85
N THR A 529 5.73 22.02 -15.92
CA THR A 529 6.02 22.83 -17.07
C THR A 529 6.38 24.29 -16.76
N ALA A 530 6.06 24.84 -15.59
CA ALA A 530 6.20 26.29 -15.35
C ALA A 530 7.66 26.76 -15.30
N ALA A 531 8.10 27.48 -16.35
CA ALA A 531 9.36 28.21 -16.41
C ALA A 531 9.08 29.72 -16.40
N ILE A 532 9.68 30.43 -15.44
CA ILE A 532 9.62 31.89 -15.36
C ILE A 532 11.00 32.45 -15.69
N THR A 533 11.05 33.32 -16.69
CA THR A 533 12.26 34.06 -17.09
C THR A 533 11.93 35.54 -17.23
N ALA A 534 12.90 36.40 -16.92
CA ALA A 534 12.78 37.82 -17.16
C ALA A 534 14.00 38.34 -17.91
N ALA A 535 13.77 39.28 -18.82
CA ALA A 535 14.79 39.92 -19.63
C ALA A 535 14.51 41.42 -19.74
N VAL A 536 15.55 42.24 -19.82
CA VAL A 536 15.44 43.67 -20.13
C VAL A 536 15.97 43.92 -21.53
N THR A 537 15.30 44.81 -22.27
CA THR A 537 15.73 45.20 -23.62
C THR A 537 16.54 46.50 -23.65
N THR A 538 16.75 47.12 -22.48
CA THR A 538 17.58 48.31 -22.32
C THR A 538 19.05 47.95 -22.54
N SER A 539 19.83 48.89 -23.08
CA SER A 539 21.30 48.76 -23.17
C SER A 539 22.02 48.91 -21.81
N LYS A 540 21.24 49.03 -20.72
CA LYS A 540 21.66 49.32 -19.35
C LYS A 540 20.86 48.50 -18.35
N GLY A 541 21.48 48.25 -17.20
CA GLY A 541 20.84 47.56 -16.08
C GLY A 541 20.82 46.04 -16.24
N SER A 542 20.38 45.35 -15.20
CA SER A 542 20.18 43.90 -15.21
C SER A 542 18.84 43.57 -14.56
N VAL A 543 18.28 42.41 -14.93
CA VAL A 543 17.10 41.87 -14.28
C VAL A 543 17.41 40.51 -13.69
N THR A 544 16.84 40.24 -12.54
CA THR A 544 16.94 38.94 -11.87
C THR A 544 15.54 38.57 -11.38
N VAL A 545 15.15 37.32 -11.59
CA VAL A 545 13.97 36.76 -10.96
C VAL A 545 14.46 36.11 -9.68
N THR A 546 14.16 36.73 -8.53
CA THR A 546 14.79 36.35 -7.26
C THR A 546 13.89 35.45 -6.41
N GLU A 547 12.59 35.44 -6.65
CA GLU A 547 11.68 34.53 -5.95
C GLU A 547 10.69 33.94 -6.94
N ARG A 548 10.85 32.64 -7.21
CA ARG A 548 9.71 31.81 -7.60
C ARG A 548 9.03 31.47 -6.30
N ASP A 549 7.74 31.79 -6.15
CA ASP A 549 6.93 31.23 -5.08
C ASP A 549 7.33 29.76 -4.85
N ALA A 550 7.65 29.40 -3.60
CA ALA A 550 8.02 28.02 -3.26
C ALA A 550 6.94 27.02 -3.69
N THR A 551 5.72 27.51 -3.94
CA THR A 551 4.59 26.74 -4.45
C THR A 551 4.55 26.52 -5.97
N LEU A 552 5.37 27.22 -6.78
CA LEU A 552 5.53 26.91 -8.21
C LEU A 552 6.04 25.47 -8.45
N ASN A 553 6.62 24.85 -7.41
CA ASN A 553 6.98 23.43 -7.39
C ASN A 553 6.12 22.60 -6.43
N SER A 554 5.23 23.22 -5.66
CA SER A 554 4.32 22.49 -4.77
C SER A 554 3.12 22.02 -5.58
N ARG A 555 2.90 20.71 -5.55
CA ARG A 555 1.74 20.04 -6.12
C ARG A 555 0.53 20.43 -5.30
N THR A 556 -0.01 21.64 -5.46
CA THR A 556 -1.17 22.13 -4.69
C THR A 556 -2.32 22.48 -5.62
N TYR A 557 -3.53 22.45 -5.08
CA TYR A 557 -4.76 22.77 -5.80
C TYR A 557 -4.94 24.26 -6.08
N GLY A 558 -4.22 25.16 -5.38
CA GLY A 558 -4.61 26.57 -5.29
C GLY A 558 -5.88 26.79 -4.45
N MET A 559 -6.35 25.79 -3.73
CA MET A 559 -7.50 25.83 -2.82
C MET A 559 -7.31 24.80 -1.69
N THR A 560 -8.12 24.91 -0.64
CA THR A 560 -8.13 24.00 0.50
C THR A 560 -9.38 23.12 0.44
N ILE A 561 -9.16 21.81 0.35
CA ILE A 561 -10.22 20.80 0.42
C ILE A 561 -10.15 20.14 1.80
N THR A 562 -11.14 20.42 2.64
CA THR A 562 -11.19 19.89 4.01
C THR A 562 -12.24 18.82 4.10
N HIS A 563 -11.83 17.61 4.50
CA HIS A 563 -12.75 16.51 4.80
C HIS A 563 -13.03 16.48 6.30
N GLU A 564 -14.29 16.39 6.68
CA GLU A 564 -14.71 16.34 8.07
C GLU A 564 -15.92 15.43 8.26
N ARG A 565 -16.10 14.95 9.49
CA ARG A 565 -17.29 14.19 9.89
C ARG A 565 -18.29 15.12 10.54
N ARG A 566 -19.53 15.08 10.03
CA ARG A 566 -20.64 15.92 10.50
C ARG A 566 -21.73 15.03 11.09
N GLU A 567 -22.25 15.41 12.25
CA GLU A 567 -23.45 14.79 12.80
C GLU A 567 -24.63 15.08 11.87
N VAL A 568 -25.49 14.08 11.69
CA VAL A 568 -26.58 14.13 10.72
C VAL A 568 -27.90 13.56 11.24
N GLU A 569 -28.99 14.27 10.96
CA GLU A 569 -30.36 13.85 11.23
C GLU A 569 -31.10 13.51 9.92
N PRO A 570 -32.07 12.57 9.93
CA PRO A 570 -32.78 12.20 8.72
C PRO A 570 -33.55 13.43 8.21
N ALA A 571 -33.40 13.79 6.94
CA ALA A 571 -34.17 14.88 6.37
C ALA A 571 -35.64 14.45 6.18
N ALA A 572 -36.57 15.39 6.31
CA ALA A 572 -37.96 15.14 5.98
C ALA A 572 -38.12 15.02 4.45
N GLY A 573 -38.32 13.80 3.96
CA GLY A 573 -38.44 13.49 2.52
C GLY A 573 -37.11 13.03 1.92
N GLN A 574 -36.87 11.71 1.94
CA GLN A 574 -35.76 11.01 1.30
C GLN A 574 -35.48 11.50 -0.14
N PRO A 575 -34.22 11.44 -0.64
CA PRO A 575 -33.01 10.94 0.02
C PRO A 575 -32.14 12.11 0.55
N GLY A 576 -31.81 12.11 1.85
CA GLY A 576 -30.91 13.13 2.37
C GLY A 576 -30.84 13.23 3.88
N TYR A 577 -29.77 13.86 4.34
CA TYR A 577 -29.50 14.12 5.74
C TYR A 577 -29.27 15.61 5.99
N LYS A 578 -29.82 16.10 7.09
CA LYS A 578 -29.58 17.45 7.57
C LYS A 578 -28.33 17.44 8.44
N ASP A 579 -27.34 18.25 8.06
CA ASP A 579 -26.19 18.57 8.90
C ASP A 579 -26.66 19.31 10.16
N VAL A 580 -26.31 18.78 11.33
CA VAL A 580 -26.64 19.39 12.63
C VAL A 580 -25.42 19.92 13.37
N GLY A 581 -24.21 19.71 12.83
CA GLY A 581 -22.97 20.21 13.39
C GLY A 581 -21.80 19.22 13.31
N PRO A 582 -20.70 19.51 14.02
CA PRO A 582 -19.57 18.59 14.13
C PRO A 582 -19.99 17.26 14.74
N CYS A 583 -19.38 16.16 14.28
CA CYS A 583 -19.56 14.84 14.87
C CYS A 583 -19.09 14.83 16.34
N ASP A 584 -20.02 14.73 17.30
CA ASP A 584 -19.71 14.65 18.74
C ASP A 584 -19.95 13.25 19.28
N ILE A 585 -18.91 12.41 19.21
CA ILE A 585 -18.95 11.01 19.66
C ILE A 585 -19.11 10.87 21.18
N ASN A 586 -18.91 11.95 21.94
CA ASN A 586 -19.07 11.96 23.40
C ASN A 586 -20.50 12.36 23.81
N LYS A 587 -21.32 12.82 22.85
CA LYS A 587 -22.72 13.15 23.09
C LYS A 587 -23.48 11.89 23.53
N PRO A 588 -24.15 11.92 24.69
CA PRO A 588 -24.91 10.77 25.17
C PRO A 588 -26.05 10.40 24.23
N VAL A 589 -26.14 9.13 23.88
CA VAL A 589 -27.21 8.59 23.03
C VAL A 589 -28.24 7.93 23.95
N SER A 590 -29.35 8.61 24.19
CA SER A 590 -30.38 8.18 25.16
C SER A 590 -31.33 7.08 24.64
N GLN A 591 -31.31 6.80 23.33
CA GLN A 591 -32.10 5.76 22.69
C GLN A 591 -31.16 4.83 21.94
N ALA A 592 -31.21 3.52 22.23
CA ALA A 592 -30.34 2.51 21.62
C ALA A 592 -30.63 2.23 20.13
N SER A 593 -31.50 3.02 19.47
CA SER A 593 -31.82 2.85 18.04
C SER A 593 -30.71 3.39 17.15
N ALA A 594 -30.39 2.67 16.07
CA ALA A 594 -29.40 3.06 15.07
C ALA A 594 -29.64 4.47 14.46
N ASP A 595 -30.89 4.94 14.47
CA ASP A 595 -31.31 6.19 13.82
C ASP A 595 -30.78 7.51 14.43
N LYS A 596 -29.98 7.51 15.51
CA LYS A 596 -29.66 8.76 16.27
C LYS A 596 -28.19 9.04 16.56
N ALA A 597 -27.28 8.12 16.28
CA ALA A 597 -25.87 8.25 16.61
C ALA A 597 -25.02 8.06 15.34
N ARG A 598 -25.14 9.00 14.39
CA ARG A 598 -24.46 8.86 13.10
C ARG A 598 -23.80 10.15 12.67
N CYS A 599 -22.68 9.96 12.00
CA CYS A 599 -21.95 10.99 11.31
C CYS A 599 -21.89 10.66 9.82
N GLN A 600 -21.59 11.66 9.02
CA GLN A 600 -21.32 11.53 7.59
C GLN A 600 -20.05 12.26 7.24
N TRP A 601 -19.32 11.70 6.29
CA TRP A 601 -18.24 12.43 5.65
C TRP A 601 -18.81 13.55 4.79
N ARG A 602 -18.22 14.74 4.95
CA ARG A 602 -18.40 15.86 4.05
C ARG A 602 -17.04 16.43 3.70
N TYR A 603 -16.96 17.04 2.54
CA TYR A 603 -15.85 17.92 2.23
C TYR A 603 -16.34 19.33 1.93
N THR A 604 -15.47 20.29 2.18
CA THR A 604 -15.70 21.70 1.83
C THR A 604 -14.49 22.23 1.10
N ILE A 605 -14.75 23.13 0.14
CA ILE A 605 -13.71 23.82 -0.61
C ILE A 605 -13.69 25.29 -0.19
N SER A 606 -12.50 25.77 0.15
CA SER A 606 -12.29 27.15 0.60
C SER A 606 -10.83 27.58 0.40
N GLY A 607 -10.45 28.77 0.89
CA GLY A 607 -9.05 29.18 0.94
C GLY A 607 -8.39 29.30 -0.44
N PHE A 608 -9.14 29.76 -1.43
CA PHE A 608 -8.69 29.92 -2.81
C PHE A 608 -7.49 30.89 -2.91
N ARG A 609 -6.55 30.54 -3.78
CA ARG A 609 -5.36 31.31 -4.14
C ARG A 609 -5.31 31.46 -5.64
N ASP A 610 -5.36 32.70 -6.08
CA ASP A 610 -5.31 33.06 -7.48
C ASP A 610 -3.87 33.00 -8.00
N GLY A 611 -3.56 32.02 -8.85
CA GLY A 611 -2.26 31.93 -9.54
C GLY A 611 -1.00 31.77 -8.67
N ASN A 612 0.14 31.78 -9.33
CA ASN A 612 1.47 31.81 -8.74
C ASN A 612 2.02 33.24 -8.70
N THR A 613 2.84 33.56 -7.69
CA THR A 613 3.53 34.85 -7.62
C THR A 613 5.03 34.71 -7.95
N ALA A 614 5.59 35.67 -8.66
CA ALA A 614 7.03 35.76 -8.91
C ALA A 614 7.55 37.15 -8.59
N SER A 615 8.66 37.24 -7.86
CA SER A 615 9.33 38.52 -7.56
C SER A 615 10.43 38.78 -8.58
N VAL A 616 10.35 39.93 -9.24
CA VAL A 616 11.31 40.40 -10.25
C VAL A 616 12.03 41.63 -9.71
N ARG A 617 13.35 41.60 -9.77
CA ARG A 617 14.25 42.69 -9.36
C ARG A 617 14.97 43.24 -10.58
N ILE A 618 14.95 44.56 -10.72
CA ILE A 618 15.67 45.31 -11.75
C ILE A 618 16.72 46.16 -11.05
N ASN A 619 17.97 46.06 -11.52
CA ASN A 619 19.09 46.84 -11.00
C ASN A 619 19.51 47.90 -12.03
N GLY A 620 19.74 49.12 -11.54
CA GLY A 620 20.26 50.23 -12.33
C GLY A 620 21.69 50.00 -12.81
N ALA A 621 22.10 50.72 -13.86
CA ALA A 621 23.46 50.61 -14.38
C ALA A 621 24.49 51.30 -13.46
N THR A 622 25.74 50.88 -13.58
CA THR A 622 26.89 51.50 -12.89
C THR A 622 27.59 52.59 -13.73
N GLY A 623 27.31 52.64 -15.04
CA GLY A 623 27.94 53.55 -15.99
C GLY A 623 27.53 55.03 -15.87
N THR A 624 28.23 55.92 -16.57
CA THR A 624 28.04 57.39 -16.54
C THR A 624 27.36 57.96 -17.79
N THR A 625 26.91 57.11 -18.72
CA THR A 625 26.20 57.53 -19.95
C THR A 625 24.76 57.97 -19.65
N GLY A 626 24.08 58.65 -20.58
CA GLY A 626 22.69 59.09 -20.40
C GLY A 626 21.68 57.93 -20.29
N PRO A 627 20.44 58.16 -19.82
CA PRO A 627 19.44 57.11 -19.59
C PRO A 627 19.14 56.25 -20.82
N SER A 628 18.75 54.99 -20.59
CA SER A 628 18.36 54.03 -21.64
C SER A 628 16.92 53.58 -21.43
N THR A 629 16.09 53.69 -22.47
CA THR A 629 14.68 53.29 -22.45
C THR A 629 14.47 51.98 -23.20
N GLY A 630 13.61 51.12 -22.68
CA GLY A 630 13.30 49.80 -23.24
C GLY A 630 12.10 49.18 -22.52
N ARG A 631 12.15 47.87 -22.33
CA ARG A 631 11.11 47.08 -21.66
C ARG A 631 11.71 46.09 -20.68
N VAL A 632 10.96 45.79 -19.63
CA VAL A 632 11.11 44.54 -18.90
C VAL A 632 10.10 43.54 -19.47
N ASN A 633 10.61 42.44 -19.99
CA ASN A 633 9.83 41.31 -20.49
C ASN A 633 9.87 40.20 -19.43
N VAL A 634 8.72 39.71 -19.05
CA VAL A 634 8.59 38.53 -18.19
C VAL A 634 7.90 37.46 -19.00
N THR A 635 8.66 36.43 -19.35
CA THR A 635 8.19 35.30 -20.14
C THR A 635 7.91 34.14 -19.22
N PHE A 636 6.68 33.66 -19.30
CA PHE A 636 6.17 32.50 -18.62
C PHE A 636 5.92 31.42 -19.65
N GLY A 637 6.68 30.34 -19.56
CA GLY A 637 6.60 29.22 -20.48
C GLY A 637 6.13 27.97 -19.77
N ASN A 638 5.42 27.14 -20.52
CA ASN A 638 5.41 25.70 -20.37
C ASN A 638 6.23 25.09 -21.53
N THR A 639 6.45 23.77 -21.55
CA THR A 639 7.21 23.11 -22.64
C THR A 639 6.56 23.24 -24.02
N ARG A 640 5.31 23.70 -24.11
CA ARG A 640 4.50 23.73 -25.33
C ARG A 640 3.93 25.12 -25.69
N SER A 641 3.84 26.04 -24.74
CA SER A 641 3.26 27.38 -24.89
C SER A 641 4.00 28.36 -24.00
N ALA A 642 4.21 29.58 -24.47
CA ALA A 642 4.76 30.65 -23.64
C ALA A 642 3.97 31.93 -23.84
N THR A 643 3.78 32.67 -22.76
CA THR A 643 3.24 34.02 -22.78
C THR A 643 4.30 34.99 -22.28
N THR A 644 4.37 36.18 -22.87
CA THR A 644 5.28 37.24 -22.43
C THR A 644 4.48 38.47 -22.08
N ALA A 645 4.56 38.86 -20.81
CA ALA A 645 4.07 40.16 -20.36
C ALA A 645 5.21 41.17 -20.35
N PHE A 646 4.90 42.43 -20.62
CA PHE A 646 5.91 43.48 -20.59
C PHE A 646 5.39 44.78 -19.98
N ARG A 647 6.34 45.57 -19.46
CA ARG A 647 6.14 46.98 -19.07
C ARG A 647 7.30 47.82 -19.61
N ASN A 648 7.03 49.09 -19.85
CA ASN A 648 8.08 50.05 -20.23
C ASN A 648 9.10 50.15 -19.09
N LEU A 649 10.35 50.45 -19.45
CA LEU A 649 11.45 50.55 -18.50
C LEU A 649 12.40 51.67 -18.93
N THR A 650 12.76 52.54 -18.00
CA THR A 650 13.85 53.51 -18.12
C THR A 650 14.91 53.18 -17.08
N VAL A 651 16.17 53.05 -17.49
CA VAL A 651 17.30 52.82 -16.61
C VAL A 651 18.27 53.99 -16.74
N GLN A 652 18.50 54.71 -15.64
CA GLN A 652 19.38 55.88 -15.61
C GLN A 652 20.86 55.50 -15.68
#